data_AF-A0A9X4E4X2-F1
#
_entry.id   AF-A0A9X4E4X2-F1
#
_cell.length_a   1.000
_cell.length_b   1.000
_cell.length_c   1.000
_cell.angle_alpha   90.00
_cell.angle_beta   90.00
_cell.angle_gamma   90.00
#
_symmetry.space_group_name_H-M   'P 1'
#
loop_
_entity.id
_entity.type
_entity.pdbx_description
1 polymer ?
#
loop_
_entity_poly.entity_id
_entity_poly.type
_entity_poly.pdbx_seq_one_letter_code
_entity_poly.pdbx_strand_id
1 'polypeptide(L)'
;MAAYSTGTITLTNGSDVVTGTGTAWLANAAQGQLLQPLPSPTISLVVYVASVVDNGTLRLESPWAGDSYTGIAYQLVRDFDPLSNAALIPNGNMRPDVLVNRAITSLSQFAATGDKTAAVVVAEGAETSRTLAARFRDRLTPLDWGAVGDGVTDDTSALQAAYNAIVAAGGGCLHLSDKTYRITAPLALFTAVPMKILGPGSIVADFSGASLVALKITHPTAPAKRANEVTIEQVKVSCSAAVMAAGPGPVLLEHLNCSGLRLVKCEFLHYANNSALRLSAMWNTLFHDVYIWGSGCQYVRRQIPPTTTFSIVAGTTALEASAAIFDASDAGKLISLGMQVFAIQSVTDSQNAVTAATAVRTTAAGAATFEGVRGTIASGSATLTLEKAVLSAADVGRSIWVLDAQQVTYPASMLRPLCTTITAVAADGMTVTVAAAATATATNTPIIFSPAVEVLDGTSDAHFYSLQIEQFFGTGLAFAGANSVILQGTKLHSNNGGLNNQSSMFSAVFVGFAGEIDGHFDGTLTSPTRVLVAATSSKVTFRNWSGIVMDDQKLLSVTSSYAGSLITIGSICLNSQVDTRTLATPFGISGSGVLDIDGYIGAYARSVPVITNPKLFLQPVQVQPGSKAVPGVAFVGDVDTGLAQVGGVNTASIITGGTESIRCAGTSITSYAVTTQLGGYVAIGTSSNSYDTLLLRNDATRHLNLTTISDIAGMSPTVLAVRRRATGTVVQSGDTIFKLQALASNGTSDLIVGQISVIQTGVAGANVPGAIVLAAQPASGSTFAQEVVRANGDYTITHRGNVQTIINANSLHVLRSYTLSTLPNAAANAWAVAAVSNGAGGHPQVTSNGANWLYLDGVVAA
;
A
#
# COMPACT_ATOMS: atom_id res chain seq x y z
N MET A 1 16.34 -71.27 17.99
CA MET A 1 17.36 -72.12 18.63
C MET A 1 16.77 -73.50 18.81
N ALA A 2 17.47 -74.56 18.40
CA ALA A 2 17.00 -75.93 18.52
C ALA A 2 17.03 -76.38 20.00
N ALA A 3 16.04 -77.17 20.42
CA ALA A 3 16.03 -77.77 21.75
C ALA A 3 17.24 -78.70 21.91
N TYR A 4 17.91 -78.65 23.07
CA TYR A 4 18.99 -79.58 23.37
C TYR A 4 18.41 -80.84 24.03
N SER A 5 18.60 -82.00 23.39
CA SER A 5 17.98 -83.28 23.79
C SER A 5 18.95 -84.46 23.73
N THR A 6 20.26 -84.20 23.63
CA THR A 6 21.27 -85.26 23.54
C THR A 6 21.53 -85.89 24.91
N GLY A 7 21.47 -87.22 24.98
CA GLY A 7 21.67 -88.01 26.20
C GLY A 7 20.35 -88.41 26.87
N THR A 8 20.44 -88.94 28.08
CA THR A 8 19.29 -89.32 28.91
C THR A 8 19.46 -88.74 30.32
N ILE A 9 18.37 -88.64 31.08
CA ILE A 9 18.37 -88.09 32.42
C ILE A 9 17.75 -89.04 33.45
N THR A 10 18.15 -88.84 34.70
CA THR A 10 17.57 -89.44 35.89
C THR A 10 17.03 -88.31 36.77
N LEU A 11 15.74 -88.39 37.09
CA LEU A 11 15.00 -87.48 37.96
C LEU A 11 14.59 -88.27 39.20
N THR A 12 14.78 -87.71 40.40
CA THR A 12 14.34 -88.34 41.65
C THR A 12 13.29 -87.47 42.31
N ASN A 13 12.13 -88.03 42.67
CA ASN A 13 11.07 -87.32 43.37
C ASN A 13 11.64 -86.66 44.65
N GLY A 14 11.39 -85.36 44.82
CA GLY A 14 11.86 -84.56 45.94
C GLY A 14 13.34 -84.15 45.86
N SER A 15 14.05 -84.47 44.77
CA SER A 15 15.44 -84.05 44.53
C SER A 15 15.52 -82.86 43.59
N ASP A 16 16.37 -81.89 43.90
CA ASP A 16 16.74 -80.81 42.98
C ASP A 16 17.91 -81.19 42.07
N VAL A 17 18.48 -82.38 42.19
CA VAL A 17 19.59 -82.87 41.35
C VAL A 17 19.04 -83.75 40.24
N VAL A 18 19.48 -83.49 39.01
CA VAL A 18 19.24 -84.32 37.83
C VAL A 18 20.57 -84.82 37.31
N THR A 19 20.67 -86.12 37.10
CA THR A 19 21.87 -86.77 36.58
C THR A 19 21.67 -87.12 35.12
N GLY A 20 22.54 -86.64 34.25
CA GLY A 20 22.57 -86.88 32.82
C GLY A 20 23.61 -87.93 32.42
N THR A 21 23.24 -88.80 31.48
CA THR A 21 24.13 -89.78 30.85
C THR A 21 24.24 -89.47 29.37
N GLY A 22 25.47 -89.30 28.87
CA GLY A 22 25.72 -88.92 27.47
C GLY A 22 25.32 -87.46 27.15
N THR A 23 25.15 -86.64 28.18
CA THR A 23 24.81 -85.22 28.09
C THR A 23 26.08 -84.36 28.00
N ALA A 24 25.96 -83.17 27.42
CA ALA A 24 27.03 -82.17 27.26
C ALA A 24 26.52 -80.78 27.71
N TRP A 25 26.02 -80.74 28.95
CA TRP A 25 25.29 -79.58 29.49
C TRP A 25 26.14 -78.32 29.67
N LEU A 26 27.44 -78.40 29.95
CA LEU A 26 28.26 -77.18 30.10
C LEU A 26 28.28 -76.33 28.83
N ALA A 27 28.15 -76.96 27.66
CA ALA A 27 28.15 -76.27 26.37
C ALA A 27 26.74 -75.93 25.85
N ASN A 28 25.70 -76.64 26.31
CA ASN A 28 24.39 -76.61 25.66
C ASN A 28 23.22 -76.30 26.61
N ALA A 29 23.46 -76.38 27.92
CA ALA A 29 22.51 -76.01 28.95
C ALA A 29 22.91 -74.68 29.61
N ALA A 30 21.92 -73.94 30.09
CA ALA A 30 22.13 -72.72 30.85
C ALA A 30 21.09 -72.62 31.98
N GLN A 31 21.46 -71.92 33.05
CA GLN A 31 20.50 -71.54 34.09
C GLN A 31 19.29 -70.83 33.47
N GLY A 32 18.08 -71.13 33.96
CA GLY A 32 16.82 -70.60 33.47
C GLY A 32 16.25 -71.30 32.23
N GLN A 33 16.91 -72.34 31.70
CA GLN A 33 16.29 -73.21 30.70
C GLN A 33 15.27 -74.15 31.33
N LEU A 34 14.23 -74.46 30.57
CA LEU A 34 13.17 -75.37 30.94
C LEU A 34 13.56 -76.80 30.57
N LEU A 35 13.60 -77.69 31.57
CA LEU A 35 13.80 -79.12 31.42
C LEU A 35 12.45 -79.83 31.29
N GLN A 36 12.29 -80.59 30.21
CA GLN A 36 11.12 -81.43 29.97
C GLN A 36 11.54 -82.90 29.73
N PRO A 37 11.17 -83.84 30.61
CA PRO A 37 11.39 -85.28 30.42
C PRO A 37 10.46 -85.91 29.36
N LEU A 38 10.93 -86.95 28.66
CA LEU A 38 10.26 -87.64 27.54
C LEU A 38 10.45 -89.17 27.56
N PRO A 39 9.41 -89.98 27.25
CA PRO A 39 8.01 -89.59 27.09
C PRO A 39 7.40 -89.26 28.46
N SER A 40 6.62 -88.18 28.55
CA SER A 40 5.98 -87.82 29.81
C SER A 40 4.66 -88.58 29.98
N PRO A 41 4.50 -89.44 31.00
CA PRO A 41 3.21 -90.07 31.30
C PRO A 41 2.21 -89.10 31.99
N THR A 42 2.67 -87.91 32.42
CA THR A 42 1.85 -86.82 32.98
C THR A 42 2.21 -85.49 32.31
N ILE A 43 1.36 -85.03 31.39
CA ILE A 43 1.61 -84.05 30.32
C ILE A 43 1.88 -82.60 30.82
N SER A 44 2.34 -82.35 32.05
CA SER A 44 2.46 -80.96 32.55
C SER A 44 3.58 -80.67 33.56
N LEU A 45 4.44 -81.62 33.90
CA LEU A 45 5.56 -81.35 34.82
C LEU A 45 6.82 -80.98 34.05
N VAL A 46 7.13 -79.68 34.07
CA VAL A 46 8.36 -79.06 33.57
C VAL A 46 9.04 -78.30 34.71
N VAL A 47 10.35 -78.17 34.68
CA VAL A 47 11.11 -77.53 35.76
C VAL A 47 12.31 -76.76 35.22
N TYR A 48 12.68 -75.65 35.87
CA TYR A 48 13.80 -74.82 35.47
C TYR A 48 15.13 -75.34 35.98
N VAL A 49 16.17 -75.22 35.16
CA VAL A 49 17.55 -75.46 35.54
C VAL A 49 18.05 -74.29 36.40
N ALA A 50 18.31 -74.53 37.69
CA ALA A 50 18.94 -73.57 38.59
C ALA A 50 20.42 -73.37 38.28
N SER A 51 21.13 -74.44 37.94
CA SER A 51 22.54 -74.37 37.60
C SER A 51 22.98 -75.63 36.86
N VAL A 52 23.91 -75.49 35.93
CA VAL A 52 24.63 -76.63 35.34
C VAL A 52 25.89 -76.84 36.18
N VAL A 53 25.99 -77.99 36.83
CA VAL A 53 27.14 -78.31 37.70
C VAL A 53 28.29 -78.85 36.85
N ASP A 54 27.98 -79.80 35.98
CA ASP A 54 28.90 -80.38 35.02
C ASP A 54 28.11 -80.98 33.84
N ASN A 55 28.79 -81.68 32.92
CA ASN A 55 28.12 -82.26 31.76
C ASN A 55 27.10 -83.35 32.09
N GLY A 56 27.18 -83.99 33.25
CA GLY A 56 26.29 -85.05 33.72
C GLY A 56 25.44 -84.65 34.94
N THR A 57 25.52 -83.41 35.43
CA THR A 57 24.76 -82.98 36.60
C THR A 57 24.22 -81.57 36.41
N LEU A 58 22.91 -81.41 36.58
CA LEU A 58 22.26 -80.12 36.69
C LEU A 58 21.44 -80.06 37.98
N ARG A 59 21.23 -78.84 38.48
CA ARG A 59 20.30 -78.57 39.58
C ARG A 59 19.05 -77.87 39.08
N LEU A 60 17.93 -78.15 39.72
CA LEU A 60 16.62 -77.60 39.44
C LEU A 60 16.31 -76.45 40.41
N GLU A 61 15.53 -75.46 39.96
CA GLU A 61 15.09 -74.35 40.80
C GLU A 61 14.11 -74.79 41.89
N SER A 62 13.44 -75.91 41.69
CA SER A 62 12.62 -76.58 42.69
C SER A 62 12.85 -78.08 42.61
N PRO A 63 12.81 -78.81 43.75
CA PRO A 63 12.90 -80.26 43.73
C PRO A 63 11.85 -80.88 42.80
N TRP A 64 12.23 -81.93 42.06
CA TRP A 64 11.37 -82.60 41.10
C TRP A 64 10.13 -83.17 41.79
N ALA A 65 8.96 -82.65 41.46
CA ALA A 65 7.69 -83.01 42.11
C ALA A 65 6.98 -84.21 41.44
N GLY A 66 7.50 -84.73 40.33
CA GLY A 66 6.97 -85.92 39.66
C GLY A 66 7.56 -87.21 40.22
N ASP A 67 7.12 -88.35 39.67
CA ASP A 67 7.70 -89.65 39.99
C ASP A 67 9.19 -89.71 39.64
N SER A 68 9.94 -90.59 40.30
CA SER A 68 11.35 -90.81 39.96
C SER A 68 11.46 -91.53 38.61
N TYR A 69 12.32 -91.03 37.73
CA TYR A 69 12.61 -91.59 36.40
C TYR A 69 14.11 -91.84 36.26
N THR A 70 14.50 -92.89 35.53
CA THR A 70 15.91 -93.21 35.28
C THR A 70 16.12 -93.49 33.79
N GLY A 71 17.12 -92.86 33.19
CA GLY A 71 17.53 -93.11 31.80
C GLY A 71 16.51 -92.66 30.74
N ILE A 72 15.68 -91.67 31.05
CA ILE A 72 14.65 -91.17 30.11
C ILE A 72 15.20 -90.09 29.18
N ALA A 73 14.58 -89.90 28.02
CA ALA A 73 14.90 -88.79 27.13
C ALA A 73 14.45 -87.46 27.74
N TYR A 74 14.95 -86.34 27.22
CA TYR A 74 14.58 -85.00 27.69
C TYR A 74 14.78 -83.96 26.60
N GLN A 75 14.28 -82.76 26.85
CA GLN A 75 14.63 -81.57 26.09
C GLN A 75 14.83 -80.36 27.00
N LEU A 76 15.81 -79.52 26.66
CA LEU A 76 16.06 -78.21 27.25
C LEU A 76 15.70 -77.10 26.26
N VAL A 77 14.81 -76.20 26.67
CA VAL A 77 14.30 -75.11 25.82
C VAL A 77 14.40 -73.77 26.57
N ARG A 78 14.62 -72.67 25.83
CA ARG A 78 14.48 -71.30 26.35
C ARG A 78 13.12 -70.76 25.91
N ASP A 79 12.30 -70.27 26.84
CA ASP A 79 10.92 -69.84 26.56
C ASP A 79 10.84 -68.33 26.29
N PHE A 80 10.85 -67.93 25.02
CA PHE A 80 10.80 -66.53 24.58
C PHE A 80 9.79 -66.35 23.45
N ASP A 81 9.10 -65.21 23.45
CA ASP A 81 8.23 -64.76 22.35
C ASP A 81 9.09 -64.48 21.10
N PRO A 82 8.81 -65.12 19.96
CA PRO A 82 9.58 -64.90 18.73
C PRO A 82 9.42 -63.49 18.10
N LEU A 83 8.44 -62.67 18.50
CA LEU A 83 8.26 -61.32 17.95
C LEU A 83 8.94 -60.21 18.77
N SER A 84 8.96 -60.33 20.09
CA SER A 84 9.52 -59.29 20.99
C SER A 84 10.76 -59.74 21.77
N ASN A 85 11.13 -61.02 21.71
CA ASN A 85 12.17 -61.64 22.54
C ASN A 85 11.91 -61.48 24.05
N ALA A 86 10.67 -61.22 24.45
CA ALA A 86 10.23 -61.18 25.85
C ALA A 86 10.06 -62.60 26.40
N ALA A 87 10.33 -62.80 27.69
CA ALA A 87 10.13 -64.10 28.35
C ALA A 87 8.63 -64.46 28.37
N LEU A 88 8.27 -65.67 27.92
CA LEU A 88 6.89 -66.17 27.96
C LEU A 88 6.52 -66.68 29.36
N ILE A 89 5.23 -66.62 29.69
CA ILE A 89 4.69 -67.10 30.98
C ILE A 89 4.73 -68.64 30.97
N PRO A 90 5.42 -69.28 31.93
CA PRO A 90 5.42 -70.74 32.01
C PRO A 90 4.09 -71.23 32.55
N ASN A 91 3.55 -72.27 31.94
CA ASN A 91 2.37 -72.94 32.45
C ASN A 91 2.75 -73.63 33.79
N GLY A 92 2.34 -73.05 34.94
CA GLY A 92 2.37 -73.74 36.24
C GLY A 92 3.14 -73.12 37.43
N ASN A 93 3.48 -71.81 37.47
CA ASN A 93 4.09 -71.23 38.70
C ASN A 93 3.22 -70.16 39.41
N MET A 94 3.22 -70.23 40.76
CA MET A 94 2.18 -69.79 41.70
C MET A 94 2.20 -68.31 42.12
N ARG A 95 2.80 -67.39 41.36
CA ARG A 95 2.69 -65.94 41.64
C ARG A 95 2.39 -65.08 40.40
N PRO A 96 1.26 -65.36 39.71
CA PRO A 96 0.80 -64.52 38.62
C PRO A 96 0.58 -63.07 39.08
N ASP A 97 0.27 -62.82 40.35
CA ASP A 97 0.08 -61.49 40.93
C ASP A 97 1.32 -60.58 40.80
N VAL A 98 2.52 -61.05 41.16
CA VAL A 98 3.75 -60.22 41.12
C VAL A 98 4.17 -59.90 39.68
N LEU A 99 4.01 -60.86 38.78
CA LEU A 99 4.42 -60.74 37.38
C LEU A 99 3.38 -59.98 36.54
N VAL A 100 2.09 -60.17 36.79
CA VAL A 100 1.02 -59.34 36.23
C VAL A 100 1.18 -57.90 36.70
N ASN A 101 1.51 -57.66 37.98
CA ASN A 101 1.79 -56.30 38.46
C ASN A 101 3.00 -55.67 37.77
N ARG A 102 4.08 -56.41 37.51
CA ARG A 102 5.24 -55.88 36.74
C ARG A 102 4.90 -55.65 35.28
N ALA A 103 4.19 -56.57 34.63
CA ALA A 103 3.74 -56.39 33.25
C ALA A 103 2.80 -55.19 33.12
N ILE A 104 1.84 -55.02 34.03
CA ILE A 104 0.98 -53.85 34.11
C ILE A 104 1.81 -52.58 34.35
N THR A 105 2.83 -52.63 35.21
CA THR A 105 3.71 -51.49 35.47
C THR A 105 4.54 -51.11 34.24
N SER A 106 5.12 -52.07 33.53
CA SER A 106 5.88 -51.83 32.29
C SER A 106 5.00 -51.39 31.13
N LEU A 107 3.80 -51.96 31.00
CA LEU A 107 2.80 -51.52 30.02
C LEU A 107 2.29 -50.11 30.34
N SER A 108 2.09 -49.81 31.63
CA SER A 108 1.75 -48.47 32.11
C SER A 108 2.89 -47.49 31.87
N GLN A 109 4.15 -47.88 32.05
CA GLN A 109 5.31 -47.03 31.75
C GLN A 109 5.42 -46.78 30.25
N PHE A 110 5.30 -47.79 29.40
CA PHE A 110 5.26 -47.61 27.94
C PHE A 110 4.10 -46.72 27.49
N ALA A 111 2.91 -46.90 28.07
CA ALA A 111 1.74 -46.06 27.81
C ALA A 111 1.90 -44.61 28.32
N ALA A 112 2.66 -44.42 29.41
CA ALA A 112 2.88 -43.12 30.06
C ALA A 112 4.09 -42.34 29.52
N THR A 113 5.13 -43.00 29.00
CA THR A 113 6.41 -42.37 28.64
C THR A 113 6.89 -42.65 27.21
N GLY A 114 6.18 -43.45 26.41
CA GLY A 114 6.57 -43.74 25.03
C GLY A 114 6.42 -42.53 24.11
N ASP A 115 7.37 -42.34 23.18
CA ASP A 115 7.24 -41.40 22.07
C ASP A 115 6.00 -41.77 21.21
N LYS A 116 4.99 -40.90 21.23
CA LYS A 116 3.73 -41.09 20.49
C LYS A 116 3.76 -40.43 19.11
N THR A 117 4.89 -39.90 18.64
CA THR A 117 4.99 -39.24 17.33
C THR A 117 4.53 -40.14 16.18
N ALA A 118 4.83 -41.43 16.23
CA ALA A 118 4.43 -42.43 15.24
C ALA A 118 2.98 -42.94 15.42
N ALA A 119 2.29 -42.58 16.51
CA ALA A 119 0.93 -43.02 16.75
C ALA A 119 0.00 -42.50 15.64
N VAL A 120 -0.66 -43.41 14.95
CA VAL A 120 -1.61 -43.10 13.88
C VAL A 120 -2.95 -42.78 14.49
N VAL A 121 -3.45 -41.58 14.22
CA VAL A 121 -4.76 -41.10 14.68
C VAL A 121 -5.62 -40.70 13.50
N VAL A 122 -6.91 -40.95 13.62
CA VAL A 122 -7.95 -40.38 12.74
C VAL A 122 -8.58 -39.25 13.51
N ALA A 123 -8.43 -38.02 13.03
CA ALA A 123 -9.15 -36.88 13.63
C ALA A 123 -10.65 -37.09 13.43
N GLU A 124 -11.46 -36.69 14.40
CA GLU A 124 -12.93 -36.77 14.28
C GLU A 124 -13.40 -36.08 12.99
N GLY A 125 -14.16 -36.81 12.16
CA GLY A 125 -14.63 -36.35 10.86
C GLY A 125 -13.62 -36.42 9.70
N ALA A 126 -12.37 -36.88 9.92
CA ALA A 126 -11.39 -37.07 8.85
C ALA A 126 -11.45 -38.49 8.27
N GLU A 127 -11.34 -38.63 6.95
CA GLU A 127 -11.30 -39.93 6.27
C GLU A 127 -9.90 -40.55 6.21
N THR A 128 -8.86 -39.75 6.43
CA THR A 128 -7.45 -40.18 6.34
C THR A 128 -6.77 -40.17 7.70
N SER A 129 -6.26 -41.32 8.12
CA SER A 129 -5.41 -41.45 9.31
C SER A 129 -4.03 -40.83 9.08
N ARG A 130 -3.49 -40.13 10.08
CA ARG A 130 -2.14 -39.54 10.04
C ARG A 130 -1.42 -39.79 11.35
N THR A 131 -0.09 -39.81 11.34
CA THR A 131 0.66 -39.86 12.60
C THR A 131 0.51 -38.55 13.39
N LEU A 132 0.63 -38.60 14.71
CA LEU A 132 0.61 -37.39 15.55
C LEU A 132 1.71 -36.41 15.15
N ALA A 133 2.91 -36.88 14.82
CA ALA A 133 3.97 -36.02 14.29
C ALA A 133 3.58 -35.34 12.98
N ALA A 134 2.94 -36.06 12.06
CA ALA A 134 2.49 -35.45 10.81
C ALA A 134 1.40 -34.39 11.06
N ARG A 135 0.53 -34.59 12.06
CA ARG A 135 -0.51 -33.62 12.44
C ARG A 135 0.10 -32.37 13.09
N PHE A 136 1.00 -32.52 14.06
CA PHE A 136 1.62 -31.37 14.73
C PHE A 136 2.52 -30.57 13.78
N ARG A 137 3.09 -31.22 12.75
CA ARG A 137 3.84 -30.52 11.69
C ARG A 137 3.00 -29.54 10.87
N ASP A 138 1.67 -29.69 10.84
CA ASP A 138 0.79 -28.75 10.12
C ASP A 138 0.83 -27.35 10.74
N ARG A 139 1.29 -27.20 11.99
CA ARG A 139 1.37 -25.91 12.69
C ARG A 139 2.62 -25.86 13.58
N LEU A 140 3.77 -25.54 12.98
CA LEU A 140 5.01 -25.36 13.72
C LEU A 140 5.09 -23.96 14.34
N THR A 141 5.42 -23.89 15.62
CA THR A 141 5.50 -22.63 16.39
C THR A 141 6.86 -22.52 17.09
N PRO A 142 7.35 -21.31 17.42
CA PRO A 142 8.58 -21.17 18.20
C PRO A 142 8.53 -21.87 19.57
N LEU A 143 7.33 -22.10 20.12
CA LEU A 143 7.14 -22.77 21.40
C LEU A 143 7.62 -24.23 21.37
N ASP A 144 7.55 -24.88 20.21
CA ASP A 144 8.03 -26.25 20.01
C ASP A 144 9.57 -26.35 20.15
N TRP A 145 10.27 -25.21 20.09
CA TRP A 145 11.71 -25.06 20.32
C TRP A 145 12.05 -24.31 21.60
N GLY A 146 11.09 -24.19 22.54
CA GLY A 146 11.32 -23.63 23.86
C GLY A 146 11.23 -22.11 23.95
N ALA A 147 10.68 -21.42 22.94
CA ALA A 147 10.33 -20.01 23.09
C ALA A 147 9.27 -19.84 24.20
N VAL A 148 9.35 -18.76 24.96
CA VAL A 148 8.38 -18.42 26.01
C VAL A 148 7.36 -17.40 25.48
N GLY A 149 7.82 -16.41 24.73
CA GLY A 149 6.97 -15.37 24.14
C GLY A 149 6.31 -14.46 25.19
N ASP A 150 7.04 -14.12 26.25
CA ASP A 150 6.62 -13.24 27.35
C ASP A 150 7.14 -11.78 27.22
N GLY A 151 7.88 -11.48 26.16
CA GLY A 151 8.52 -10.19 25.89
C GLY A 151 9.76 -9.89 26.73
N VAL A 152 10.21 -10.84 27.56
CA VAL A 152 11.33 -10.69 28.50
C VAL A 152 12.41 -11.74 28.25
N THR A 153 12.01 -13.00 28.12
CA THR A 153 12.89 -14.12 27.78
C THR A 153 13.47 -13.91 26.38
N ASP A 154 14.77 -14.18 26.22
CA ASP A 154 15.40 -14.17 24.91
C ASP A 154 14.96 -15.40 24.11
N ASP A 155 14.08 -15.18 23.14
CA ASP A 155 13.51 -16.20 22.27
C ASP A 155 14.31 -16.38 20.96
N THR A 156 15.47 -15.72 20.81
CA THR A 156 16.23 -15.69 19.54
C THR A 156 16.56 -17.08 19.03
N SER A 157 17.13 -17.95 19.87
CA SER A 157 17.56 -19.29 19.46
C SER A 157 16.37 -20.19 19.11
N ALA A 158 15.26 -20.08 19.86
CA ALA A 158 14.06 -20.87 19.63
C ALA A 158 13.37 -20.48 18.31
N LEU A 159 13.25 -19.17 18.04
CA LEU A 159 12.74 -18.64 16.77
C LEU A 159 13.61 -19.09 15.59
N GLN A 160 14.93 -18.96 15.69
CA GLN A 160 15.83 -19.37 14.62
C GLN A 160 15.79 -20.90 14.40
N ALA A 161 15.70 -21.70 15.45
CA ALA A 161 15.58 -23.15 15.33
C ALA A 161 14.26 -23.58 14.67
N ALA A 162 13.15 -22.95 15.04
CA ALA A 162 11.85 -23.17 14.42
C ALA A 162 11.86 -22.86 12.92
N TYR A 163 12.41 -21.70 12.56
CA TYR A 163 12.59 -21.30 11.17
C TYR A 163 13.45 -22.30 10.39
N ASN A 164 14.61 -22.67 10.93
CA ASN A 164 15.54 -23.60 10.30
C ASN A 164 14.90 -24.98 10.07
N ALA A 165 14.08 -25.46 11.01
CA ALA A 165 13.40 -26.74 10.87
C ALA A 165 12.40 -26.75 9.71
N ILE A 166 11.69 -25.64 9.48
CA ILE A 166 10.76 -25.51 8.34
C ILE A 166 11.52 -25.45 7.03
N VAL A 167 12.61 -24.68 6.96
CA VAL A 167 13.49 -24.63 5.79
C VAL A 167 14.04 -26.03 5.46
N ALA A 168 14.51 -26.76 6.47
CA ALA A 168 15.01 -28.13 6.31
C ALA A 168 13.92 -29.12 5.85
N ALA A 169 12.64 -28.85 6.16
CA ALA A 169 11.51 -29.62 5.69
C ALA A 169 11.07 -29.29 4.24
N GLY A 170 11.76 -28.37 3.56
CA GLY A 170 11.45 -27.96 2.19
C GLY A 170 10.55 -26.72 2.09
N GLY A 171 10.39 -25.97 3.17
CA GLY A 171 9.53 -24.78 3.25
C GLY A 171 8.28 -25.02 4.09
N GLY A 172 7.42 -24.00 4.18
CA GLY A 172 6.17 -24.07 4.94
C GLY A 172 5.85 -22.81 5.73
N CYS A 173 5.11 -22.96 6.82
CA CYS A 173 4.62 -21.85 7.62
C CYS A 173 5.12 -21.92 9.08
N LEU A 174 5.80 -20.86 9.53
CA LEU A 174 6.09 -20.61 10.94
C LEU A 174 4.93 -19.84 11.56
N HIS A 175 4.22 -20.46 12.49
CA HIS A 175 3.09 -19.86 13.17
C HIS A 175 3.54 -19.15 14.45
N LEU A 176 3.37 -17.83 14.50
CA LEU A 176 3.55 -17.03 15.69
C LEU A 176 2.21 -16.96 16.45
N SER A 177 2.18 -17.57 17.64
CA SER A 177 1.06 -17.39 18.57
C SER A 177 0.98 -15.93 19.04
N ASP A 178 -0.19 -15.52 19.55
CA ASP A 178 -0.44 -14.19 20.13
C ASP A 178 0.38 -13.97 21.42
N LYS A 179 1.67 -13.71 21.22
CA LYS A 179 2.75 -13.66 22.19
C LYS A 179 3.77 -12.63 21.74
N THR A 180 4.61 -12.17 22.66
CA THR A 180 5.68 -11.22 22.37
C THR A 180 7.03 -11.93 22.49
N TYR A 181 7.74 -12.11 21.39
CA TYR A 181 9.04 -12.78 21.36
C TYR A 181 10.15 -11.75 21.34
N ARG A 182 10.92 -11.67 22.41
CA ARG A 182 12.09 -10.78 22.49
C ARG A 182 13.27 -11.45 21.81
N ILE A 183 13.96 -10.73 20.93
CA ILE A 183 15.19 -11.19 20.31
C ILE A 183 16.33 -10.26 20.70
N THR A 184 17.49 -10.81 21.06
CA THR A 184 18.70 -10.04 21.39
C THR A 184 19.77 -10.13 20.30
N ALA A 185 19.49 -10.83 19.20
CA ALA A 185 20.33 -10.84 18.00
C ALA A 185 19.49 -10.97 16.70
N PRO A 186 20.07 -10.63 15.53
CA PRO A 186 19.43 -10.79 14.23
C PRO A 186 18.90 -12.21 13.95
N LEU A 187 17.71 -12.30 13.36
CA LEU A 187 17.22 -13.54 12.75
C LEU A 187 17.66 -13.62 11.28
N ALA A 188 18.33 -14.72 10.93
CA ALA A 188 18.76 -15.02 9.57
C ALA A 188 17.64 -15.78 8.85
N LEU A 189 16.93 -15.08 7.97
CA LEU A 189 15.71 -15.55 7.30
C LEU A 189 15.88 -15.69 5.77
N PHE A 190 17.12 -15.74 5.28
CA PHE A 190 17.36 -16.09 3.88
C PHE A 190 16.94 -17.55 3.64
N THR A 191 16.22 -17.80 2.54
CA THR A 191 15.76 -19.14 2.17
C THR A 191 15.81 -19.38 0.66
N ALA A 192 16.07 -20.63 0.27
CA ALA A 192 15.94 -21.12 -1.10
C ALA A 192 14.61 -21.84 -1.36
N VAL A 193 13.77 -22.01 -0.34
CA VAL A 193 12.44 -22.62 -0.39
C VAL A 193 11.36 -21.62 0.02
N PRO A 194 10.10 -21.75 -0.45
CA PRO A 194 9.02 -20.86 -0.04
C PRO A 194 8.80 -20.88 1.47
N MET A 195 8.71 -19.70 2.08
CA MET A 195 8.54 -19.54 3.52
C MET A 195 7.42 -18.56 3.85
N LYS A 196 6.63 -18.90 4.86
CA LYS A 196 5.60 -18.01 5.43
C LYS A 196 5.81 -17.86 6.93
N ILE A 197 5.79 -16.64 7.45
CA ILE A 197 5.66 -16.34 8.88
C ILE A 197 4.26 -15.77 9.08
N LEU A 198 3.46 -16.40 9.94
CA LEU A 198 2.03 -16.10 10.07
C LEU A 198 1.62 -16.00 11.53
N GLY A 199 0.82 -14.98 11.83
CA GLY A 199 0.02 -14.92 13.06
C GLY A 199 0.32 -13.69 13.89
N PRO A 200 -0.57 -13.38 14.87
CA PRO A 200 -0.63 -12.11 15.59
C PRO A 200 0.56 -11.84 16.52
N GLY A 201 1.54 -12.73 16.57
CA GLY A 201 2.70 -12.57 17.45
C GLY A 201 3.52 -11.32 17.13
N SER A 202 4.14 -10.78 18.17
CA SER A 202 5.05 -9.64 18.07
C SER A 202 6.49 -10.09 18.23
N ILE A 203 7.40 -9.64 17.36
CA ILE A 203 8.85 -9.78 17.51
C ILE A 203 9.41 -8.43 17.98
N VAL A 204 10.15 -8.43 19.08
CA VAL A 204 10.75 -7.22 19.67
C VAL A 204 12.27 -7.34 19.64
N ALA A 205 12.92 -6.52 18.82
CA ALA A 205 14.37 -6.42 18.76
C ALA A 205 14.91 -5.61 19.94
N ASP A 206 15.69 -6.26 20.80
CA ASP A 206 16.32 -5.67 21.98
C ASP A 206 17.86 -5.64 21.84
N PHE A 207 18.30 -4.99 20.77
CA PHE A 207 19.71 -4.70 20.50
C PHE A 207 19.81 -3.45 19.62
N SER A 208 20.89 -2.68 19.78
CA SER A 208 21.13 -1.42 19.04
C SER A 208 22.27 -1.56 18.04
N GLY A 209 22.22 -0.78 16.96
CA GLY A 209 23.30 -0.64 15.98
C GLY A 209 22.75 -0.33 14.59
N ALA A 210 23.21 0.75 13.97
CA ALA A 210 22.72 1.19 12.66
C ALA A 210 22.98 0.17 11.52
N SER A 211 24.01 -0.68 11.69
CA SER A 211 24.38 -1.77 10.79
C SER A 211 23.60 -3.08 11.01
N LEU A 212 22.92 -3.22 12.15
CA LEU A 212 22.22 -4.45 12.51
C LEU A 212 20.82 -4.50 11.87
N VAL A 213 20.29 -5.71 11.74
CA VAL A 213 18.99 -5.97 11.14
C VAL A 213 18.24 -6.98 12.01
N ALA A 214 16.99 -6.71 12.38
CA ALA A 214 16.18 -7.66 13.16
C ALA A 214 15.78 -8.88 12.33
N LEU A 215 15.12 -8.67 11.19
CA LEU A 215 14.70 -9.72 10.26
C LEU A 215 15.53 -9.62 8.98
N LYS A 216 16.59 -10.42 8.85
CA LYS A 216 17.50 -10.36 7.70
C LYS A 216 17.20 -11.47 6.70
N ILE A 217 16.47 -11.14 5.64
CA ILE A 217 16.18 -12.05 4.52
C ILE A 217 17.31 -12.01 3.47
N THR A 218 18.09 -10.92 3.43
CA THR A 218 19.29 -10.80 2.58
C THR A 218 20.25 -11.98 2.77
N HIS A 219 20.75 -12.55 1.67
CA HIS A 219 21.73 -13.63 1.72
C HIS A 219 23.01 -13.19 2.46
N PRO A 220 23.50 -13.97 3.45
CA PRO A 220 24.56 -13.51 4.37
C PRO A 220 25.91 -13.25 3.69
N THR A 221 26.24 -14.02 2.65
CA THR A 221 27.54 -13.93 1.95
C THR A 221 27.46 -13.52 0.49
N ALA A 222 26.26 -13.39 -0.08
CA ALA A 222 26.05 -13.10 -1.50
C ALA A 222 24.80 -12.24 -1.67
N PRO A 223 24.80 -10.97 -1.25
CA PRO A 223 23.60 -10.12 -1.20
C PRO A 223 22.87 -9.94 -2.54
N ALA A 224 23.56 -10.20 -3.66
CA ALA A 224 22.98 -10.24 -4.99
C ALA A 224 22.25 -11.55 -5.32
N LYS A 225 22.18 -12.53 -4.41
CA LYS A 225 21.38 -13.75 -4.58
C LYS A 225 19.99 -13.53 -3.99
N ARG A 226 18.97 -13.79 -4.81
CA ARG A 226 17.56 -13.68 -4.42
C ARG A 226 17.17 -14.81 -3.47
N ALA A 227 16.36 -14.48 -2.46
CA ALA A 227 15.62 -15.49 -1.73
C ALA A 227 14.48 -16.03 -2.60
N ASN A 228 13.94 -17.19 -2.22
CA ASN A 228 12.65 -17.65 -2.74
C ASN A 228 11.51 -16.82 -2.12
N GLU A 229 10.25 -17.13 -2.44
CA GLU A 229 9.08 -16.41 -1.92
C GLU A 229 9.07 -16.40 -0.38
N VAL A 230 9.04 -15.20 0.21
CA VAL A 230 8.91 -15.00 1.65
C VAL A 230 7.65 -14.19 1.91
N THR A 231 6.71 -14.78 2.64
CA THR A 231 5.49 -14.10 3.10
C THR A 231 5.57 -13.85 4.60
N ILE A 232 5.28 -12.62 5.04
CA ILE A 232 5.05 -12.29 6.44
C ILE A 232 3.63 -11.74 6.52
N GLU A 233 2.81 -12.35 7.37
CA GLU A 233 1.39 -12.03 7.47
C GLU A 233 0.93 -11.92 8.92
N GLN A 234 0.24 -10.83 9.25
CA GLN A 234 -0.35 -10.55 10.56
C GLN A 234 0.67 -10.43 11.70
N VAL A 235 1.93 -10.11 11.39
CA VAL A 235 3.02 -10.02 12.37
C VAL A 235 3.32 -8.56 12.72
N LYS A 236 3.59 -8.30 14.01
CA LYS A 236 4.15 -7.03 14.48
C LYS A 236 5.64 -7.15 14.74
N VAL A 237 6.46 -6.24 14.23
CA VAL A 237 7.90 -6.16 14.47
C VAL A 237 8.21 -4.81 15.11
N SER A 238 9.00 -4.77 16.17
CA SER A 238 9.31 -3.52 16.85
C SER A 238 10.69 -3.51 17.50
N CYS A 239 11.18 -2.32 17.85
CA CYS A 239 12.33 -2.18 18.75
C CYS A 239 11.87 -2.13 20.21
N SER A 240 12.70 -2.63 21.12
CA SER A 240 12.47 -2.48 22.56
C SER A 240 12.59 -1.01 22.97
N ALA A 241 11.95 -0.64 24.09
CA ALA A 241 12.11 0.69 24.65
C ALA A 241 13.54 0.99 25.12
N ALA A 242 14.31 -0.03 25.48
CA ALA A 242 15.71 0.12 25.86
C ALA A 242 16.59 0.54 24.67
N VAL A 243 16.31 0.00 23.47
CA VAL A 243 17.02 0.37 22.24
C VAL A 243 16.82 1.85 21.91
N MET A 244 15.62 2.38 22.12
CA MET A 244 15.32 3.80 21.86
C MET A 244 16.21 4.77 22.64
N ALA A 245 16.68 4.38 23.83
CA ALA A 245 17.54 5.21 24.67
C ALA A 245 19.04 5.01 24.41
N ALA A 246 19.45 3.88 23.84
CA ALA A 246 20.85 3.46 23.76
C ALA A 246 21.59 3.97 22.51
N GLY A 247 20.87 4.40 21.47
CA GLY A 247 21.47 4.85 20.21
C GLY A 247 20.62 4.48 19.00
N PRO A 248 21.20 4.37 17.79
CA PRO A 248 20.45 3.94 16.62
C PRO A 248 20.00 2.50 16.76
N GLY A 249 18.71 2.25 16.51
CA GLY A 249 18.15 0.91 16.43
C GLY A 249 18.57 0.16 15.16
N PRO A 250 18.31 -1.15 15.10
CA PRO A 250 18.56 -1.99 13.94
C PRO A 250 17.50 -1.74 12.87
N VAL A 251 17.81 -1.99 11.60
CA VAL A 251 16.76 -2.06 10.58
C VAL A 251 15.78 -3.20 10.92
N LEU A 252 14.47 -2.96 10.97
CA LEU A 252 13.54 -4.01 11.38
C LEU A 252 13.46 -5.16 10.37
N LEU A 253 13.43 -4.86 9.08
CA LEU A 253 13.45 -5.85 8.02
C LEU A 253 14.36 -5.40 6.87
N GLU A 254 15.28 -6.28 6.48
CA GLU A 254 16.11 -6.11 5.29
C GLU A 254 15.90 -7.26 4.32
N HIS A 255 15.57 -6.93 3.08
CA HIS A 255 15.59 -7.86 1.95
C HIS A 255 16.21 -7.19 0.72
N LEU A 256 17.53 -7.31 0.60
CA LEU A 256 18.23 -6.92 -0.62
C LEU A 256 18.04 -8.00 -1.70
N ASN A 257 17.97 -7.56 -2.95
CA ASN A 257 17.61 -8.35 -4.13
C ASN A 257 16.35 -9.21 -3.91
N CYS A 258 15.27 -8.50 -3.62
CA CYS A 258 13.99 -9.03 -3.22
C CYS A 258 13.22 -9.66 -4.38
N SER A 259 12.67 -10.85 -4.19
CA SER A 259 11.80 -11.49 -5.19
C SER A 259 10.70 -12.27 -4.49
N GLY A 260 9.44 -11.97 -4.80
CA GLY A 260 8.31 -12.64 -4.16
C GLY A 260 8.15 -12.31 -2.67
N LEU A 261 8.59 -11.13 -2.21
CA LEU A 261 8.26 -10.71 -0.84
C LEU A 261 6.78 -10.35 -0.77
N ARG A 262 6.09 -10.85 0.26
CA ARG A 262 4.72 -10.47 0.57
C ARG A 262 4.62 -10.03 2.02
N LEU A 263 4.24 -8.78 2.27
CA LEU A 263 3.88 -8.30 3.61
C LEU A 263 2.38 -8.02 3.64
N VAL A 264 1.65 -8.70 4.50
CA VAL A 264 0.20 -8.60 4.59
C VAL A 264 -0.23 -8.33 6.03
N LYS A 265 -0.93 -7.22 6.29
CA LYS A 265 -1.40 -6.86 7.65
C LYS A 265 -0.27 -6.85 8.68
N CYS A 266 0.87 -6.27 8.31
CA CYS A 266 2.06 -6.23 9.17
C CYS A 266 2.24 -4.85 9.80
N GLU A 267 2.78 -4.82 11.01
CA GLU A 267 3.10 -3.58 11.72
C GLU A 267 4.59 -3.50 12.04
N PHE A 268 5.21 -2.34 11.80
CA PHE A 268 6.62 -2.08 12.10
C PHE A 268 6.77 -0.84 12.98
N LEU A 269 7.16 -0.98 14.25
CA LEU A 269 7.29 0.12 15.20
C LEU A 269 8.76 0.32 15.60
N HIS A 270 9.42 1.34 15.05
CA HIS A 270 10.88 1.49 15.24
C HIS A 270 11.23 2.46 16.36
N TYR A 271 10.80 3.72 16.30
CA TYR A 271 11.12 4.84 17.23
C TYR A 271 12.60 5.11 17.56
N ALA A 272 13.53 4.24 17.17
CA ALA A 272 14.97 4.30 17.47
C ALA A 272 15.82 4.85 16.30
N ASN A 273 15.32 5.82 15.53
CA ASN A 273 16.08 6.58 14.52
C ASN A 273 16.81 5.74 13.43
N ASN A 274 16.17 4.74 12.84
CA ASN A 274 16.68 3.99 11.67
C ASN A 274 15.50 3.49 10.78
N SER A 275 15.80 2.84 9.66
CA SER A 275 14.80 2.35 8.71
C SER A 275 13.98 1.19 9.28
N ALA A 276 12.67 1.17 9.05
CA ALA A 276 11.88 -0.03 9.29
C ALA A 276 12.16 -1.07 8.19
N LEU A 277 12.08 -0.64 6.93
CA LEU A 277 12.25 -1.52 5.78
C LEU A 277 13.40 -1.03 4.91
N ARG A 278 14.35 -1.93 4.63
CA ARG A 278 15.41 -1.73 3.63
C ARG A 278 15.33 -2.81 2.56
N LEU A 279 15.01 -2.40 1.34
CA LEU A 279 14.68 -3.29 0.24
C LEU A 279 15.51 -2.92 -0.98
N SER A 280 15.75 -3.88 -1.87
CA SER A 280 16.32 -3.58 -3.20
C SER A 280 15.88 -4.59 -4.24
N ALA A 281 15.93 -4.18 -5.50
CA ALA A 281 15.58 -4.98 -6.66
C ALA A 281 14.31 -5.85 -6.51
N MET A 282 13.27 -5.30 -5.91
CA MET A 282 12.02 -6.00 -5.59
C MET A 282 11.30 -6.41 -6.87
N TRP A 283 11.12 -7.71 -7.12
CA TRP A 283 10.32 -8.25 -8.23
C TRP A 283 9.15 -9.08 -7.70
N ASN A 284 7.99 -8.98 -8.33
CA ASN A 284 6.78 -9.73 -7.95
C ASN A 284 6.44 -9.57 -6.47
N THR A 285 6.56 -8.34 -5.96
CA THR A 285 6.46 -8.03 -4.52
C THR A 285 5.12 -7.39 -4.20
N LEU A 286 4.54 -7.74 -3.05
CA LEU A 286 3.22 -7.27 -2.61
C LEU A 286 3.25 -6.77 -1.17
N PHE A 287 2.82 -5.54 -0.94
CA PHE A 287 2.46 -5.02 0.37
C PHE A 287 0.95 -4.81 0.40
N HIS A 288 0.28 -5.28 1.45
CA HIS A 288 -1.15 -5.10 1.65
C HIS A 288 -1.45 -4.81 3.11
N ASP A 289 -1.99 -3.64 3.41
CA ASP A 289 -2.27 -3.15 4.78
C ASP A 289 -1.00 -3.21 5.67
N VAL A 290 0.06 -2.55 5.24
CA VAL A 290 1.32 -2.51 5.98
C VAL A 290 1.45 -1.18 6.70
N TYR A 291 1.64 -1.26 8.01
CA TYR A 291 1.72 -0.12 8.90
C TYR A 291 3.12 0.06 9.45
N ILE A 292 3.64 1.28 9.42
CA ILE A 292 4.98 1.62 9.89
C ILE A 292 4.85 2.85 10.76
N TRP A 293 5.44 2.81 11.96
CA TRP A 293 5.33 3.90 12.92
C TRP A 293 6.67 4.25 13.56
N GLY A 294 6.99 5.55 13.62
CA GLY A 294 8.14 6.08 14.35
C GLY A 294 9.50 5.77 13.71
N SER A 295 9.54 5.41 12.43
CA SER A 295 10.78 5.03 11.75
C SER A 295 11.43 6.20 11.02
N GLY A 296 12.63 6.01 10.52
CA GLY A 296 13.37 7.05 9.80
C GLY A 296 14.38 7.79 10.69
N CYS A 297 15.23 8.63 10.11
CA CYS A 297 16.16 9.47 10.85
C CYS A 297 16.30 10.87 10.25
N GLN A 298 16.35 11.89 11.11
CA GLN A 298 16.77 13.24 10.73
C GLN A 298 17.83 13.76 11.69
N TYR A 299 18.93 14.22 11.12
CA TYR A 299 19.87 15.09 11.81
C TYR A 299 19.58 16.52 11.40
N VAL A 300 19.01 17.30 12.31
CA VAL A 300 18.83 18.75 12.11
C VAL A 300 20.19 19.43 12.15
N ARG A 301 20.37 20.44 11.30
CA ARG A 301 21.60 21.25 11.28
C ARG A 301 21.89 21.88 12.65
N ARG A 302 20.85 22.34 13.34
CA ARG A 302 20.94 22.99 14.65
C ARG A 302 19.78 22.54 15.52
N GLN A 303 20.09 21.99 16.68
CA GLN A 303 19.08 21.67 17.68
C GLN A 303 18.63 22.98 18.36
N ILE A 304 17.33 23.24 18.32
CA ILE A 304 16.72 24.37 19.00
C ILE A 304 16.44 23.94 20.45
N PRO A 305 16.94 24.68 21.47
CA PRO A 305 16.60 24.41 22.86
C PRO A 305 15.07 24.45 23.05
N PRO A 306 14.47 23.55 23.86
CA PRO A 306 13.01 23.54 24.08
C PRO A 306 12.44 24.85 24.64
N THR A 307 13.29 25.71 25.21
CA THR A 307 12.94 27.03 25.76
C THR A 307 13.03 28.17 24.74
N THR A 308 13.59 27.94 23.56
CA THR A 308 13.76 28.96 22.53
C THR A 308 12.52 28.99 21.63
N THR A 309 11.88 30.14 21.53
CA THR A 309 10.72 30.40 20.68
C THR A 309 11.07 31.40 19.59
N PHE A 310 10.31 31.40 18.51
CA PHE A 310 10.50 32.30 17.37
C PHE A 310 9.25 33.13 17.11
N SER A 311 9.45 34.37 16.67
CA SER A 311 8.39 35.29 16.29
C SER A 311 8.63 35.90 14.91
N ILE A 312 7.54 36.07 14.16
CA ILE A 312 7.51 36.79 12.88
C ILE A 312 6.11 37.35 12.67
N VAL A 313 6.01 38.59 12.19
CA VAL A 313 4.72 39.28 11.95
C VAL A 313 4.30 39.11 10.50
N ALA A 314 3.01 38.83 10.25
CA ALA A 314 2.47 38.74 8.90
C ALA A 314 2.79 40.00 8.08
N GLY A 315 3.19 39.82 6.82
CA GLY A 315 3.60 40.89 5.93
C GLY A 315 5.03 41.40 6.12
N THR A 316 5.77 40.88 7.11
CA THR A 316 7.17 41.25 7.38
C THR A 316 8.14 40.09 7.08
N THR A 317 9.43 40.39 7.03
CA THR A 317 10.51 39.40 6.85
C THR A 317 11.40 39.25 8.10
N ALA A 318 11.13 39.99 9.17
CA ALA A 318 11.95 39.98 10.37
C ALA A 318 11.59 38.77 11.23
N LEU A 319 12.53 37.83 11.36
CA LEU A 319 12.44 36.65 12.19
C LEU A 319 13.28 36.85 13.45
N GLU A 320 12.63 36.77 14.61
CA GLU A 320 13.27 36.97 15.91
C GLU A 320 13.20 35.66 16.72
N ALA A 321 14.29 35.33 17.41
CA ALA A 321 14.37 34.23 18.35
C ALA A 321 14.49 34.76 19.78
N SER A 322 13.84 34.10 20.75
CA SER A 322 13.87 34.51 22.16
C SER A 322 15.23 34.33 22.85
N ALA A 323 16.19 33.70 22.16
CA ALA A 323 17.56 33.47 22.63
C ALA A 323 18.53 33.42 21.44
N ALA A 324 19.82 33.65 21.72
CA ALA A 324 20.87 33.60 20.71
C ALA A 324 20.94 32.21 20.08
N ILE A 325 20.59 32.11 18.80
CA ILE A 325 20.52 30.85 18.05
C ILE A 325 20.90 30.98 16.59
N PHE A 326 21.03 32.18 16.02
CA PHE A 326 21.44 32.39 14.62
C PHE A 326 22.93 32.69 14.49
N ASP A 327 23.51 32.30 13.36
CA ASP A 327 24.83 32.74 12.92
C ASP A 327 24.88 32.99 11.41
N ALA A 328 25.93 33.64 10.91
CA ALA A 328 26.05 34.02 9.50
C ALA A 328 25.94 32.83 8.52
N SER A 329 26.24 31.61 8.96
CA SER A 329 26.16 30.43 8.11
C SER A 329 24.73 29.95 7.89
N ASP A 330 23.74 30.48 8.62
CA ASP A 330 22.32 30.16 8.45
C ASP A 330 21.68 30.89 7.27
N ALA A 331 22.37 31.87 6.67
CA ALA A 331 21.93 32.45 5.39
C ALA A 331 21.85 31.39 4.28
N GLY A 332 20.76 31.39 3.54
CA GLY A 332 20.40 30.40 2.53
C GLY A 332 19.81 29.10 3.08
N LYS A 333 19.63 28.98 4.40
CA LYS A 333 19.07 27.80 5.06
C LYS A 333 17.58 27.95 5.32
N LEU A 334 16.92 26.82 5.56
CA LEU A 334 15.49 26.79 5.82
C LEU A 334 15.18 26.63 7.30
N ILE A 335 14.11 27.30 7.71
CA ILE A 335 13.50 27.15 9.02
C ILE A 335 11.97 27.05 8.87
N SER A 336 11.38 26.01 9.44
CA SER A 336 9.92 25.85 9.53
C SER A 336 9.43 26.43 10.84
N LEU A 337 8.45 27.33 10.78
CA LEU A 337 7.84 27.98 11.94
C LEU A 337 6.32 28.03 11.75
N GLY A 338 5.60 27.38 12.66
CA GLY A 338 4.15 27.21 12.55
C GLY A 338 3.78 26.44 11.28
N MET A 339 2.97 27.07 10.42
CA MET A 339 2.49 26.49 9.16
C MET A 339 3.21 27.06 7.92
N GLN A 340 4.43 27.60 8.06
CA GLN A 340 5.17 28.21 6.96
C GLN A 340 6.64 27.78 6.97
N VAL A 341 7.23 27.60 5.78
CA VAL A 341 8.67 27.35 5.59
C VAL A 341 9.34 28.65 5.14
N PHE A 342 10.39 29.07 5.82
CA PHE A 342 11.14 30.27 5.50
C PHE A 342 12.55 29.93 5.04
N ALA A 343 12.98 30.50 3.92
CA ALA A 343 14.40 30.61 3.59
C ALA A 343 14.98 31.83 4.29
N ILE A 344 16.07 31.67 5.05
CA ILE A 344 16.78 32.77 5.70
C ILE A 344 17.62 33.48 4.63
N GLN A 345 17.31 34.73 4.33
CA GLN A 345 18.05 35.54 3.38
C GLN A 345 19.37 36.04 4.00
N SER A 346 19.31 36.52 5.25
CA SER A 346 20.48 37.02 5.97
C SER A 346 20.26 36.91 7.48
N VAL A 347 21.35 36.90 8.25
CA VAL A 347 21.33 36.96 9.71
C VAL A 347 21.85 38.31 10.15
N THR A 348 21.05 39.04 10.92
CA THR A 348 21.38 40.39 11.37
C THR A 348 22.20 40.35 12.65
N ASP A 349 21.83 39.48 13.59
CA ASP A 349 22.59 39.21 14.81
C ASP A 349 22.25 37.79 15.33
N SER A 350 22.71 37.44 16.53
CA SER A 350 22.49 36.10 17.09
C SER A 350 21.03 35.74 17.39
N GLN A 351 20.12 36.72 17.47
CA GLN A 351 18.69 36.55 17.75
C GLN A 351 17.81 36.92 16.56
N ASN A 352 18.32 37.70 15.61
CA ASN A 352 17.54 38.26 14.51
C ASN A 352 18.03 37.81 13.14
N ALA A 353 17.09 37.42 12.29
CA ALA A 353 17.32 37.06 10.89
C ALA A 353 16.27 37.72 9.97
N VAL A 354 16.57 37.78 8.68
CA VAL A 354 15.65 38.25 7.63
C VAL A 354 15.31 37.07 6.73
N THR A 355 14.03 36.79 6.53
CA THR A 355 13.53 35.76 5.63
C THR A 355 13.41 36.28 4.20
N ALA A 356 13.58 35.40 3.21
CA ALA A 356 13.51 35.74 1.78
C ALA A 356 12.08 36.06 1.31
N ALA A 357 11.07 35.58 2.04
CA ALA A 357 9.66 35.85 1.78
C ALA A 357 8.99 36.41 3.03
N THR A 358 7.96 37.24 2.83
CA THR A 358 7.17 37.77 3.95
C THR A 358 6.32 36.67 4.57
N ALA A 359 6.18 36.69 5.89
CA ALA A 359 5.28 35.78 6.59
C ALA A 359 3.83 36.00 6.15
N VAL A 360 3.13 34.90 5.88
CA VAL A 360 1.70 34.91 5.60
C VAL A 360 0.92 35.05 6.90
N ARG A 361 1.47 34.51 7.99
CA ARG A 361 0.82 34.43 9.31
C ARG A 361 1.71 35.01 10.39
N THR A 362 1.11 35.71 11.35
CA THR A 362 1.83 36.15 12.54
C THR A 362 2.03 34.96 13.47
N THR A 363 3.28 34.71 13.84
CA THR A 363 3.65 33.79 14.92
C THR A 363 4.27 34.62 16.02
N ALA A 364 3.65 34.67 17.21
CA ALA A 364 4.12 35.52 18.31
C ALA A 364 5.17 34.82 19.19
N ALA A 365 5.10 33.50 19.35
CA ALA A 365 6.06 32.67 20.06
C ALA A 365 5.83 31.20 19.67
N GLY A 366 6.47 30.74 18.61
CA GLY A 366 6.33 29.39 18.08
C GLY A 366 7.60 28.57 18.25
N ALA A 367 7.43 27.25 18.37
CA ALA A 367 8.53 26.32 18.14
C ALA A 367 8.90 26.33 16.65
N ALA A 368 10.18 26.19 16.35
CA ALA A 368 10.68 26.11 14.98
C ALA A 368 11.58 24.91 14.79
N THR A 369 11.86 24.55 13.55
CA THR A 369 12.85 23.51 13.23
C THR A 369 13.66 23.92 12.00
N PHE A 370 14.97 23.85 12.12
CA PHE A 370 15.87 24.02 10.97
C PHE A 370 15.79 22.82 10.04
N GLU A 371 16.12 23.02 8.76
CA GLU A 371 16.34 21.90 7.86
C GLU A 371 17.39 20.89 8.38
N GLY A 372 17.36 19.69 7.79
CA GLY A 372 18.38 18.70 8.05
C GLY A 372 19.76 19.13 7.57
N VAL A 373 20.79 18.49 8.13
CA VAL A 373 22.19 18.75 7.81
C VAL A 373 22.45 18.56 6.31
N ARG A 374 23.31 19.41 5.76
CA ARG A 374 23.80 19.31 4.39
C ARG A 374 25.22 18.78 4.33
N GLY A 375 25.62 18.24 3.19
CA GLY A 375 26.94 17.70 2.99
C GLY A 375 27.55 18.03 1.65
N THR A 376 28.86 17.86 1.57
CA THR A 376 29.68 18.02 0.37
C THR A 376 30.51 16.77 0.16
N ILE A 377 30.48 16.22 -1.04
CA ILE A 377 31.30 15.07 -1.46
C ILE A 377 31.80 15.33 -2.88
N ALA A 378 33.11 15.18 -3.09
CA ALA A 378 33.72 15.37 -4.40
C ALA A 378 33.53 14.14 -5.28
N SER A 379 33.45 14.32 -6.60
CA SER A 379 33.52 13.21 -7.57
C SER A 379 34.77 12.36 -7.33
N GLY A 380 34.62 11.04 -7.37
CA GLY A 380 35.67 10.05 -7.07
C GLY A 380 35.97 9.86 -5.59
N SER A 381 35.38 10.65 -4.68
CA SER A 381 35.63 10.57 -3.25
C SER A 381 34.59 9.70 -2.54
N ALA A 382 35.05 8.92 -1.55
CA ALA A 382 34.21 8.26 -0.55
C ALA A 382 34.15 9.05 0.77
N THR A 383 34.62 10.30 0.78
CA THR A 383 34.61 11.18 1.96
C THR A 383 33.53 12.24 1.79
N LEU A 384 32.49 12.13 2.61
CA LEU A 384 31.43 13.12 2.76
C LEU A 384 31.79 14.04 3.94
N THR A 385 31.81 15.36 3.71
CA THR A 385 31.94 16.35 4.78
C THR A 385 30.59 16.99 5.05
N LEU A 386 30.07 16.82 6.26
CA LEU A 386 28.86 17.46 6.73
C LEU A 386 29.15 18.90 7.17
N GLU A 387 28.17 19.78 7.06
CA GLU A 387 28.32 21.18 7.49
C GLU A 387 28.30 21.36 9.03
N LYS A 388 27.88 20.32 9.76
CA LYS A 388 27.82 20.30 11.23
C LYS A 388 28.12 18.89 11.76
N ALA A 389 28.73 18.84 12.95
CA ALA A 389 29.06 17.61 13.68
C ALA A 389 27.80 17.00 14.28
N VAL A 390 27.16 16.09 13.58
CA VAL A 390 25.89 15.48 14.00
C VAL A 390 25.94 13.95 14.08
N LEU A 391 27.03 13.34 13.64
CA LEU A 391 27.20 11.89 13.62
C LEU A 391 28.24 11.43 14.65
N SER A 392 28.15 10.16 15.01
CA SER A 392 29.08 9.47 15.91
C SER A 392 29.49 8.11 15.34
N ALA A 393 30.41 7.41 16.02
CA ALA A 393 30.77 6.04 15.66
C ALA A 393 29.57 5.06 15.68
N ALA A 394 28.50 5.37 16.42
CA ALA A 394 27.28 4.55 16.45
C ALA A 394 26.50 4.57 15.13
N ASP A 395 26.73 5.57 14.27
CA ASP A 395 26.08 5.71 12.96
C ASP A 395 26.74 4.86 11.85
N VAL A 396 27.82 4.13 12.15
CA VAL A 396 28.43 3.21 11.18
C VAL A 396 27.41 2.11 10.79
N GLY A 397 27.24 1.93 9.48
CA GLY A 397 26.25 1.05 8.85
C GLY A 397 24.92 1.72 8.50
N ARG A 398 24.71 2.97 8.93
CA ARG A 398 23.55 3.77 8.55
C ARG A 398 23.51 3.99 7.04
N SER A 399 22.33 3.85 6.44
CA SER A 399 22.09 4.23 5.04
C SER A 399 21.97 5.74 4.90
N ILE A 400 22.60 6.30 3.86
CA ILE A 400 22.50 7.71 3.52
C ILE A 400 22.26 7.90 2.02
N TRP A 401 21.55 8.97 1.68
CA TRP A 401 21.31 9.39 0.31
C TRP A 401 21.84 10.80 0.12
N VAL A 402 22.71 10.98 -0.87
CA VAL A 402 23.30 12.27 -1.22
C VAL A 402 22.74 12.70 -2.58
N LEU A 403 21.76 13.62 -2.57
CA LEU A 403 20.85 13.87 -3.70
C LEU A 403 21.55 14.24 -5.02
N ASP A 404 22.64 14.98 -4.97
CA ASP A 404 23.36 15.47 -6.15
C ASP A 404 24.69 14.73 -6.42
N ALA A 405 25.02 13.72 -5.62
CA ALA A 405 26.28 12.98 -5.75
C ALA A 405 26.05 11.76 -6.65
N GLN A 406 26.12 11.94 -7.95
CA GLN A 406 25.72 10.94 -8.95
C GLN A 406 26.24 9.51 -8.65
N GLN A 407 25.44 8.50 -9.00
CA GLN A 407 25.90 7.13 -9.31
C GLN A 407 25.45 6.83 -10.75
N VAL A 408 26.40 6.68 -11.68
CA VAL A 408 26.07 6.52 -13.11
C VAL A 408 25.25 5.25 -13.34
N THR A 409 24.04 5.36 -13.86
CA THR A 409 23.28 4.24 -14.45
C THR A 409 22.49 4.75 -15.65
N TYR A 410 22.29 3.85 -16.63
CA TYR A 410 21.72 4.16 -17.95
C TYR A 410 20.28 4.73 -17.89
N PRO A 411 19.96 5.73 -18.73
CA PRO A 411 20.86 6.49 -19.61
C PRO A 411 21.80 7.44 -18.84
N ALA A 412 23.03 7.64 -19.36
CA ALA A 412 24.12 8.39 -18.70
C ALA A 412 23.80 9.86 -18.32
N SER A 413 22.69 10.40 -18.81
CA SER A 413 22.18 11.75 -18.50
C SER A 413 21.36 11.83 -17.21
N MET A 414 21.09 10.72 -16.52
CA MET A 414 20.28 10.69 -15.31
C MET A 414 21.15 10.86 -14.05
N LEU A 415 20.90 11.92 -13.29
CA LEU A 415 21.54 12.16 -12.00
C LEU A 415 20.75 11.45 -10.88
N ARG A 416 21.24 10.29 -10.44
CA ARG A 416 20.69 9.60 -9.25
C ARG A 416 21.46 10.00 -7.99
N PRO A 417 20.83 10.04 -6.80
CA PRO A 417 21.53 10.18 -5.54
C PRO A 417 22.54 9.05 -5.35
N LEU A 418 23.66 9.34 -4.70
CA LEU A 418 24.50 8.30 -4.12
C LEU A 418 23.74 7.70 -2.94
N CYS A 419 23.25 6.47 -3.12
CA CYS A 419 22.67 5.67 -2.05
C CYS A 419 23.77 4.75 -1.51
N THR A 420 24.22 4.98 -0.28
CA THR A 420 25.38 4.29 0.29
C THR A 420 25.23 4.10 1.79
N THR A 421 26.20 3.44 2.42
CA THR A 421 26.24 3.26 3.88
C THR A 421 27.48 3.92 4.46
N ILE A 422 27.38 4.37 5.71
CA ILE A 422 28.51 4.91 6.46
C ILE A 422 29.44 3.76 6.87
N THR A 423 30.73 3.87 6.57
CA THR A 423 31.75 2.89 6.97
C THR A 423 32.65 3.39 8.10
N ALA A 424 32.80 4.72 8.23
CA ALA A 424 33.51 5.35 9.32
C ALA A 424 32.98 6.78 9.57
N VAL A 425 33.03 7.21 10.83
CA VAL A 425 32.79 8.61 11.23
C VAL A 425 34.04 9.08 11.96
N ALA A 426 34.65 10.16 11.50
CA ALA A 426 35.82 10.74 12.14
C ALA A 426 35.44 11.33 13.51
N ALA A 427 36.45 11.57 14.36
CA ALA A 427 36.25 12.12 15.70
C ALA A 427 35.61 13.53 15.71
N ASP A 428 35.67 14.25 14.59
CA ASP A 428 35.03 15.56 14.42
C ASP A 428 33.50 15.46 14.23
N GLY A 429 32.94 14.26 13.99
CA GLY A 429 31.52 14.04 13.71
C GLY A 429 31.00 14.66 12.41
N MET A 430 31.89 15.27 11.60
CA MET A 430 31.59 15.95 10.34
C MET A 430 32.12 15.18 9.14
N THR A 431 33.29 14.58 9.28
CA THR A 431 33.96 13.84 8.21
C THR A 431 33.53 12.38 8.26
N VAL A 432 32.90 11.92 7.18
CA VAL A 432 32.27 10.60 7.07
C VAL A 432 32.88 9.86 5.90
N THR A 433 33.31 8.62 6.12
CA THR A 433 33.65 7.70 5.03
C THR A 433 32.43 6.86 4.68
N VAL A 434 32.14 6.74 3.40
CA VAL A 434 31.00 5.98 2.87
C VAL A 434 31.45 4.78 2.05
N ALA A 435 30.59 3.79 1.90
CA ALA A 435 30.93 2.53 1.24
C ALA A 435 31.14 2.66 -0.28
N ALA A 436 30.52 3.66 -0.91
CA ALA A 436 30.63 3.92 -2.34
C ALA A 436 31.05 5.36 -2.58
N ALA A 437 32.02 5.58 -3.48
CA ALA A 437 32.45 6.91 -3.87
C ALA A 437 31.38 7.60 -4.74
N ALA A 438 31.25 8.91 -4.60
CA ALA A 438 30.40 9.71 -5.48
C ALA A 438 30.96 9.72 -6.90
N THR A 439 30.10 9.67 -7.93
CA THR A 439 30.53 9.85 -9.32
C THR A 439 30.41 11.30 -9.79
N ALA A 440 29.70 12.16 -9.06
CA ALA A 440 29.68 13.61 -9.27
C ALA A 440 29.91 14.38 -7.97
N THR A 441 30.43 15.60 -8.10
CA THR A 441 30.60 16.50 -6.96
C THR A 441 29.25 17.06 -6.55
N ALA A 442 28.85 16.79 -5.31
CA ALA A 442 27.73 17.46 -4.66
C ALA A 442 28.28 18.44 -3.63
N THR A 443 27.78 19.69 -3.63
CA THR A 443 28.21 20.72 -2.68
C THR A 443 26.98 21.24 -1.94
N ASN A 444 27.04 21.23 -0.60
CA ASN A 444 25.99 21.79 0.25
C ASN A 444 24.58 21.23 -0.10
N THR A 445 24.51 19.93 -0.40
CA THR A 445 23.27 19.22 -0.76
C THR A 445 22.61 18.61 0.47
N PRO A 446 21.27 18.50 0.54
CA PRO A 446 20.61 17.78 1.61
C PRO A 446 21.05 16.32 1.69
N ILE A 447 21.27 15.82 2.91
CA ILE A 447 21.58 14.42 3.17
C ILE A 447 20.38 13.76 3.83
N ILE A 448 19.89 12.68 3.23
CA ILE A 448 18.82 11.88 3.82
C ILE A 448 19.45 10.71 4.57
N PHE A 449 19.06 10.54 5.83
CA PHE A 449 19.55 9.47 6.69
C PHE A 449 18.44 8.45 6.88
N SER A 450 18.70 7.19 6.53
CA SER A 450 17.83 6.02 6.79
C SER A 450 16.34 6.33 6.71
N PRO A 451 15.76 6.49 5.50
CA PRO A 451 14.32 6.67 5.33
C PRO A 451 13.51 5.59 6.07
N ALA A 452 12.29 5.88 6.52
CA ALA A 452 11.47 4.88 7.21
C ALA A 452 11.26 3.63 6.35
N VAL A 453 11.02 3.82 5.04
CA VAL A 453 11.11 2.78 4.01
C VAL A 453 12.07 3.24 2.93
N GLU A 454 13.10 2.46 2.68
CA GLU A 454 14.01 2.67 1.56
C GLU A 454 14.00 1.49 0.60
N VAL A 455 13.84 1.81 -0.68
CA VAL A 455 13.86 0.89 -1.80
C VAL A 455 14.99 1.31 -2.73
N LEU A 456 16.01 0.47 -2.82
CA LEU A 456 17.19 0.69 -3.65
C LEU A 456 17.01 0.04 -5.04
N ASP A 457 17.99 0.30 -5.91
CA ASP A 457 17.94 0.04 -7.36
C ASP A 457 17.41 -1.34 -7.78
N GLY A 458 16.84 -1.38 -9.00
CA GLY A 458 16.50 -2.60 -9.73
C GLY A 458 15.08 -3.11 -9.49
N THR A 459 14.22 -2.29 -8.87
CA THR A 459 12.85 -2.67 -8.52
C THR A 459 11.95 -2.69 -9.77
N SER A 460 11.10 -3.70 -9.89
CA SER A 460 10.08 -3.86 -10.94
C SER A 460 8.88 -4.65 -10.41
N ASP A 461 7.66 -4.41 -10.88
CA ASP A 461 6.49 -5.22 -10.55
C ASP A 461 6.25 -5.32 -9.02
N ALA A 462 6.27 -4.17 -8.37
CA ALA A 462 6.07 -4.04 -6.93
C ALA A 462 4.78 -3.28 -6.64
N HIS A 463 3.87 -3.91 -5.91
CA HIS A 463 2.56 -3.36 -5.58
C HIS A 463 2.46 -3.09 -4.09
N PHE A 464 2.01 -1.90 -3.73
CA PHE A 464 1.76 -1.46 -2.37
C PHE A 464 0.31 -1.02 -2.27
N TYR A 465 -0.51 -1.79 -1.59
CA TYR A 465 -1.88 -1.48 -1.27
C TYR A 465 -1.97 -1.11 0.21
N SER A 466 -2.42 0.10 0.52
CA SER A 466 -2.57 0.59 1.90
C SER A 466 -1.26 0.60 2.70
N LEU A 467 -0.16 1.09 2.11
CA LEU A 467 1.07 1.36 2.88
C LEU A 467 0.87 2.62 3.73
N GLN A 468 0.94 2.49 5.05
CA GLN A 468 0.80 3.62 5.97
C GLN A 468 2.11 3.80 6.73
N ILE A 469 2.72 4.97 6.59
CA ILE A 469 3.93 5.38 7.30
C ILE A 469 3.57 6.58 8.14
N GLU A 470 3.61 6.42 9.45
CA GLU A 470 3.12 7.39 10.42
C GLU A 470 4.24 7.79 11.39
N GLN A 471 4.21 9.06 11.79
CA GLN A 471 5.16 9.67 12.72
C GLN A 471 6.64 9.40 12.38
N PHE A 472 6.98 9.33 11.10
CA PHE A 472 8.36 9.11 10.72
C PHE A 472 9.24 10.32 11.06
N PHE A 473 10.50 10.06 11.38
CA PHE A 473 11.54 11.06 11.57
C PHE A 473 12.35 11.16 10.28
N GLY A 474 12.57 12.36 9.73
CA GLY A 474 13.30 12.49 8.46
C GLY A 474 12.46 12.17 7.23
N THR A 475 12.88 11.20 6.41
CA THR A 475 12.18 10.87 5.15
C THR A 475 11.32 9.63 5.31
N GLY A 476 10.05 9.73 4.92
CA GLY A 476 9.09 8.62 5.08
C GLY A 476 9.35 7.49 4.07
N LEU A 477 9.35 7.83 2.78
CA LEU A 477 9.47 6.85 1.70
C LEU A 477 10.54 7.28 0.71
N ALA A 478 11.48 6.39 0.37
CA ALA A 478 12.51 6.67 -0.63
C ALA A 478 12.64 5.53 -1.64
N PHE A 479 12.60 5.85 -2.93
CA PHE A 479 12.86 4.94 -4.04
C PHE A 479 14.05 5.43 -4.86
N ALA A 480 14.96 4.52 -5.21
CA ALA A 480 16.01 4.72 -6.18
C ALA A 480 15.91 3.61 -7.24
N GLY A 481 15.82 4.00 -8.51
CA GLY A 481 15.87 3.07 -9.65
C GLY A 481 14.76 2.03 -9.65
N ALA A 482 13.50 2.46 -9.57
CA ALA A 482 12.34 1.59 -9.51
C ALA A 482 11.39 1.83 -10.69
N ASN A 483 11.03 0.77 -11.39
CA ASN A 483 10.08 0.80 -12.50
C ASN A 483 8.83 -0.02 -12.16
N SER A 484 7.72 0.22 -12.87
CA SER A 484 6.49 -0.56 -12.71
C SER A 484 6.03 -0.71 -11.24
N VAL A 485 6.08 0.39 -10.48
CA VAL A 485 5.62 0.42 -9.09
C VAL A 485 4.19 0.95 -9.01
N ILE A 486 3.34 0.32 -8.20
CA ILE A 486 2.00 0.81 -7.88
C ILE A 486 1.95 1.10 -6.38
N LEU A 487 1.74 2.35 -6.01
CA LEU A 487 1.45 2.79 -4.65
C LEU A 487 -0.03 3.21 -4.61
N GLN A 488 -0.90 2.42 -4.02
CA GLN A 488 -2.33 2.71 -3.96
C GLN A 488 -2.80 2.79 -2.49
N GLY A 489 -3.50 3.87 -2.14
CA GLY A 489 -3.96 4.10 -0.77
C GLY A 489 -2.80 4.33 0.20
N THR A 490 -1.69 4.89 -0.27
CA THR A 490 -0.52 5.14 0.59
C THR A 490 -0.81 6.34 1.50
N LYS A 491 -0.50 6.26 2.79
CA LYS A 491 -0.54 7.40 3.71
C LYS A 491 0.85 7.63 4.28
N LEU A 492 1.37 8.84 4.13
CA LEU A 492 2.61 9.28 4.77
C LEU A 492 2.24 10.42 5.71
N HIS A 493 2.50 10.26 6.99
CA HIS A 493 2.23 11.27 8.00
C HIS A 493 3.50 11.49 8.83
N SER A 494 4.13 12.66 8.71
CA SER A 494 5.26 12.99 9.60
C SER A 494 4.77 13.26 11.03
N ASN A 495 5.69 13.23 11.99
CA ASN A 495 5.33 13.41 13.39
C ASN A 495 4.68 14.78 13.67
N ASN A 496 3.56 14.77 14.40
CA ASN A 496 2.78 15.95 14.81
C ASN A 496 3.13 16.46 16.21
N GLY A 497 4.07 15.83 16.93
CA GLY A 497 4.43 16.11 18.33
C GLY A 497 5.04 17.49 18.63
N GLY A 498 4.94 18.45 17.71
CA GLY A 498 5.56 19.77 17.77
C GLY A 498 6.78 19.89 16.86
N LEU A 499 7.02 21.09 16.33
CA LEU A 499 8.21 21.44 15.54
C LEU A 499 9.45 21.40 16.43
N ASN A 500 9.99 20.22 16.68
CA ASN A 500 11.29 20.02 17.33
C ASN A 500 12.17 19.10 16.45
N ASN A 501 13.19 18.47 17.03
CA ASN A 501 14.11 17.52 16.38
C ASN A 501 13.45 16.33 15.64
N GLN A 502 12.12 16.22 15.68
CA GLN A 502 11.33 15.17 15.07
C GLN A 502 10.69 15.54 13.72
N SER A 503 10.93 16.76 13.22
CA SER A 503 10.41 17.17 11.91
C SER A 503 11.01 16.32 10.80
N SER A 504 10.28 16.22 9.69
CA SER A 504 10.66 15.42 8.53
C SER A 504 11.27 16.26 7.43
N MET A 505 12.22 15.70 6.68
CA MET A 505 12.81 16.39 5.55
C MET A 505 11.84 16.29 4.36
N PHE A 506 11.58 15.09 3.87
CA PHE A 506 10.64 14.85 2.78
C PHE A 506 9.55 13.87 3.22
N SER A 507 8.33 13.99 2.70
CA SER A 507 7.38 12.88 2.82
C SER A 507 7.86 11.71 1.97
N ALA A 508 8.20 11.98 0.71
CA ALA A 508 8.70 10.98 -0.21
C ALA A 508 9.78 11.51 -1.15
N VAL A 509 10.70 10.63 -1.54
CA VAL A 509 11.73 10.87 -2.54
C VAL A 509 11.70 9.73 -3.57
N PHE A 510 11.50 10.08 -4.83
CA PHE A 510 11.42 9.14 -5.93
C PHE A 510 12.50 9.48 -6.95
N VAL A 511 13.52 8.64 -7.07
CA VAL A 511 14.61 8.85 -8.01
C VAL A 511 14.71 7.71 -9.01
N GLY A 512 14.76 8.00 -10.31
CA GLY A 512 14.72 6.93 -11.31
C GLY A 512 13.44 6.11 -11.20
N PHE A 513 12.32 6.77 -10.85
CA PHE A 513 11.05 6.13 -10.58
C PHE A 513 10.13 6.13 -11.81
N ALA A 514 9.43 5.02 -12.03
CA ALA A 514 8.35 4.90 -12.99
C ALA A 514 7.21 4.11 -12.34
N GLY A 515 6.00 4.66 -12.35
CA GLY A 515 4.89 4.04 -11.64
C GLY A 515 3.70 4.96 -11.40
N GLU A 516 2.81 4.44 -10.58
CA GLU A 516 1.58 5.10 -10.17
C GLU A 516 1.54 5.29 -8.65
N ILE A 517 1.06 6.45 -8.24
CA ILE A 517 1.01 6.90 -6.86
C ILE A 517 -0.38 7.47 -6.57
N ASP A 518 -1.07 6.87 -5.62
CA ASP A 518 -2.31 7.34 -5.03
C ASP A 518 -2.11 7.35 -3.51
N GLY A 519 -2.19 8.53 -2.90
CA GLY A 519 -1.92 8.64 -1.48
C GLY A 519 -2.16 10.00 -0.82
N HIS A 520 -2.08 9.96 0.51
CA HIS A 520 -2.20 11.09 1.41
C HIS A 520 -0.82 11.43 1.99
N PHE A 521 -0.29 12.61 1.67
CA PHE A 521 1.01 13.11 2.14
C PHE A 521 0.82 14.21 3.19
N ASP A 522 0.69 13.82 4.45
CA ASP A 522 0.42 14.68 5.59
C ASP A 522 1.68 14.98 6.43
N GLY A 523 1.58 16.00 7.27
CA GLY A 523 2.52 16.32 8.33
C GLY A 523 3.41 17.53 8.05
N THR A 524 4.13 17.94 9.08
CA THR A 524 5.05 19.08 9.04
C THR A 524 6.42 18.68 8.49
N LEU A 525 6.98 19.47 7.58
CA LEU A 525 8.29 19.19 6.98
C LEU A 525 9.22 20.41 7.02
N THR A 526 10.52 20.18 6.94
CA THR A 526 11.57 21.22 6.90
C THR A 526 12.16 21.45 5.52
N SER A 527 11.83 20.61 4.53
CA SER A 527 12.24 20.79 3.14
C SER A 527 11.38 21.86 2.45
N PRO A 528 11.93 22.54 1.43
CA PRO A 528 11.12 23.45 0.61
C PRO A 528 10.13 22.68 -0.26
N THR A 529 10.22 21.34 -0.29
CA THR A 529 9.40 20.46 -1.10
C THR A 529 8.95 19.23 -0.32
N ARG A 530 7.67 18.88 -0.45
CA ARG A 530 7.07 17.70 0.17
C ARG A 530 7.45 16.38 -0.49
N VAL A 531 7.30 16.31 -1.81
CA VAL A 531 7.72 15.16 -2.62
C VAL A 531 8.81 15.58 -3.60
N LEU A 532 9.95 14.92 -3.55
CA LEU A 532 11.01 15.09 -4.55
C LEU A 532 10.91 13.96 -5.57
N VAL A 533 10.76 14.32 -6.84
CA VAL A 533 10.93 13.42 -7.98
C VAL A 533 12.20 13.85 -8.71
N ALA A 534 13.16 12.96 -8.85
CA ALA A 534 14.42 13.24 -9.51
C ALA A 534 14.71 12.19 -10.58
N ALA A 535 15.36 12.60 -11.66
CA ALA A 535 15.89 11.68 -12.68
C ALA A 535 14.91 10.59 -13.09
N THR A 536 13.69 10.96 -13.47
CA THR A 536 12.70 10.02 -14.02
C THR A 536 12.93 9.83 -15.52
N SER A 537 12.91 8.58 -16.00
CA SER A 537 13.08 8.23 -17.41
C SER A 537 11.76 7.95 -18.11
N SER A 538 10.69 7.83 -17.34
CA SER A 538 9.44 7.22 -17.77
C SER A 538 8.26 7.93 -17.10
N LYS A 539 7.07 7.32 -17.17
CA LYS A 539 5.85 7.91 -16.65
C LYS A 539 5.76 7.79 -15.13
N VAL A 540 5.47 8.90 -14.46
CA VAL A 540 5.07 8.93 -13.04
C VAL A 540 3.68 9.54 -12.95
N THR A 541 2.72 8.82 -12.37
CA THR A 541 1.33 9.30 -12.26
C THR A 541 0.97 9.46 -10.79
N PHE A 542 0.64 10.67 -10.36
CA PHE A 542 0.00 10.94 -9.08
C PHE A 542 -1.52 11.00 -9.30
N ARG A 543 -2.30 9.97 -8.97
CA ARG A 543 -3.74 9.92 -9.27
C ARG A 543 -4.57 10.83 -8.36
N ASN A 544 -4.60 10.50 -7.06
CA ASN A 544 -5.25 11.29 -6.04
C ASN A 544 -4.21 11.63 -4.98
N TRP A 545 -4.02 12.91 -4.75
CA TRP A 545 -3.16 13.43 -3.71
C TRP A 545 -4.03 14.13 -2.67
N SER A 546 -3.89 13.79 -1.40
CA SER A 546 -4.35 14.65 -0.31
C SER A 546 -3.24 14.97 0.68
N GLY A 547 -3.37 16.01 1.51
CA GLY A 547 -2.35 16.35 2.51
C GLY A 547 -2.48 17.72 3.14
N ILE A 548 -1.83 17.90 4.28
CA ILE A 548 -1.52 19.21 4.87
C ILE A 548 -0.25 19.74 4.21
N VAL A 549 -0.25 21.00 3.82
CA VAL A 549 0.89 21.68 3.20
C VAL A 549 1.15 22.98 3.95
N MET A 550 2.42 23.31 4.12
CA MET A 550 2.83 24.59 4.70
C MET A 550 2.81 25.70 3.65
N ASP A 551 2.56 26.92 4.10
CA ASP A 551 2.77 28.12 3.30
C ASP A 551 4.24 28.16 2.81
N ASP A 552 4.43 28.56 1.55
CA ASP A 552 5.70 28.60 0.80
C ASP A 552 6.39 27.23 0.55
N GLN A 553 5.74 26.12 0.88
CA GLN A 553 6.23 24.78 0.56
C GLN A 553 5.68 24.28 -0.79
N LYS A 554 6.57 23.77 -1.63
CA LYS A 554 6.19 23.09 -2.87
C LYS A 554 5.59 21.72 -2.56
N LEU A 555 4.52 21.35 -3.25
CA LEU A 555 3.96 20.01 -3.21
C LEU A 555 4.95 19.02 -3.80
N LEU A 556 5.36 19.28 -5.03
CA LEU A 556 6.20 18.40 -5.81
C LEU A 556 7.35 19.22 -6.42
N SER A 557 8.57 18.71 -6.33
CA SER A 557 9.67 19.19 -7.16
C SER A 557 10.16 18.09 -8.05
N VAL A 558 10.34 18.43 -9.31
CA VAL A 558 10.82 17.58 -10.38
C VAL A 558 12.19 18.11 -10.77
N THR A 559 13.21 17.28 -10.64
CA THR A 559 14.59 17.64 -10.99
C THR A 559 15.17 16.65 -11.99
N SER A 560 16.04 17.13 -12.88
CA SER A 560 16.90 16.30 -13.73
C SER A 560 16.16 15.22 -14.53
N SER A 561 14.93 15.49 -14.97
CA SER A 561 14.10 14.50 -15.66
C SER A 561 14.46 14.38 -17.13
N TYR A 562 14.46 13.15 -17.66
CA TYR A 562 14.75 12.88 -19.06
C TYR A 562 13.69 13.53 -19.97
N ALA A 563 14.05 13.97 -21.16
CA ALA A 563 13.13 14.68 -22.08
C ALA A 563 11.86 13.87 -22.43
N GLY A 564 11.95 12.53 -22.38
CA GLY A 564 10.81 11.63 -22.61
C GLY A 564 9.98 11.29 -21.36
N SER A 565 10.32 11.83 -20.19
CA SER A 565 9.54 11.58 -18.97
C SER A 565 8.24 12.38 -18.96
N LEU A 566 7.18 11.73 -18.48
CA LEU A 566 5.85 12.32 -18.34
C LEU A 566 5.43 12.20 -16.88
N ILE A 567 5.22 13.33 -16.23
CA ILE A 567 4.69 13.38 -14.88
C ILE A 567 3.25 13.84 -14.98
N THR A 568 2.31 12.96 -14.63
CA THR A 568 0.89 13.27 -14.63
C THR A 568 0.43 13.48 -13.19
N ILE A 569 -0.23 14.60 -12.94
CA ILE A 569 -0.84 14.93 -11.66
C ILE A 569 -2.36 14.98 -11.85
N GLY A 570 -3.06 14.08 -11.18
CA GLY A 570 -4.51 14.06 -11.06
C GLY A 570 -4.98 15.02 -9.98
N SER A 571 -5.99 14.62 -9.20
CA SER A 571 -6.65 15.55 -8.26
C SER A 571 -5.79 15.75 -7.01
N ILE A 572 -5.63 17.01 -6.59
CA ILE A 572 -4.98 17.41 -5.35
C ILE A 572 -6.03 18.03 -4.42
N CYS A 573 -6.19 17.44 -3.23
CA CYS A 573 -7.06 17.92 -2.15
C CYS A 573 -6.24 18.30 -0.91
N LEU A 574 -6.02 19.60 -0.70
CA LEU A 574 -5.26 20.09 0.44
C LEU A 574 -6.18 20.29 1.65
N ASN A 575 -5.79 19.70 2.78
CA ASN A 575 -6.50 19.79 4.05
C ASN A 575 -6.11 21.03 4.88
N SER A 576 -5.12 21.81 4.42
CA SER A 576 -4.71 23.06 5.07
C SER A 576 -5.23 24.30 4.34
N GLN A 577 -5.43 25.37 5.11
CA GLN A 577 -5.64 26.71 4.56
C GLN A 577 -4.30 27.24 4.02
N VAL A 578 -3.89 26.79 2.85
CA VAL A 578 -2.70 27.35 2.19
C VAL A 578 -3.02 28.71 1.58
N ASP A 579 -2.05 29.61 1.62
CA ASP A 579 -2.15 30.90 0.98
C ASP A 579 -2.12 30.79 -0.56
N THR A 580 -2.60 31.85 -1.23
CA THR A 580 -2.65 31.92 -2.70
C THR A 580 -1.27 31.88 -3.37
N ARG A 581 -0.21 32.36 -2.71
CA ARG A 581 1.17 32.33 -3.20
C ARG A 581 1.68 30.88 -3.25
N THR A 582 1.42 30.10 -2.21
CA THR A 582 1.73 28.66 -2.18
C THR A 582 1.02 27.90 -3.30
N LEU A 583 -0.26 28.21 -3.52
CA LEU A 583 -1.05 27.65 -4.63
C LEU A 583 -0.64 28.16 -6.02
N ALA A 584 0.05 29.31 -6.10
CA ALA A 584 0.56 29.85 -7.37
C ALA A 584 1.84 29.14 -7.83
N THR A 585 2.62 28.59 -6.89
CA THR A 585 3.87 27.86 -7.19
C THR A 585 3.93 26.49 -6.50
N PRO A 586 2.93 25.60 -6.68
CA PRO A 586 2.88 24.31 -5.99
C PRO A 586 3.94 23.33 -6.52
N PHE A 587 4.52 23.62 -7.69
CA PHE A 587 5.47 22.76 -8.39
C PHE A 587 6.79 23.47 -8.66
N GLY A 588 7.90 22.77 -8.41
CA GLY A 588 9.23 23.20 -8.82
C GLY A 588 9.75 22.27 -9.91
N ILE A 589 9.77 22.70 -11.16
CA ILE A 589 10.24 21.86 -12.27
C ILE A 589 11.58 22.39 -12.76
N SER A 590 12.55 21.50 -12.87
CA SER A 590 13.83 21.72 -13.53
C SER A 590 14.19 20.49 -14.37
N GLY A 591 14.75 20.72 -15.56
CA GLY A 591 14.99 19.67 -16.56
C GLY A 591 14.03 19.76 -17.75
N SER A 592 14.04 18.73 -18.60
CA SER A 592 13.34 18.72 -19.90
C SER A 592 12.09 17.83 -19.95
N GLY A 593 11.69 17.23 -18.82
CA GLY A 593 10.47 16.42 -18.72
C GLY A 593 9.18 17.25 -18.84
N VAL A 594 8.07 16.58 -19.19
CA VAL A 594 6.75 17.22 -19.31
C VAL A 594 5.96 17.00 -18.03
N LEU A 595 5.46 18.09 -17.44
CA LEU A 595 4.44 18.04 -16.39
C LEU A 595 3.05 18.23 -17.02
N ASP A 596 2.19 17.23 -16.82
CA ASP A 596 0.80 17.23 -17.22
C ASP A 596 -0.10 17.24 -15.97
N ILE A 597 -1.06 18.15 -15.92
CA ILE A 597 -1.98 18.31 -14.79
C ILE A 597 -3.39 18.05 -15.33
N ASP A 598 -3.91 16.86 -15.05
CA ASP A 598 -5.20 16.37 -15.54
C ASP A 598 -6.32 16.51 -14.47
N GLY A 599 -5.96 16.90 -13.24
CA GLY A 599 -6.91 17.07 -12.14
C GLY A 599 -7.06 18.49 -11.60
N TYR A 600 -7.91 18.63 -10.58
CA TYR A 600 -8.16 19.88 -9.86
C TYR A 600 -7.21 20.01 -8.66
N ILE A 601 -6.73 21.23 -8.37
CA ILE A 601 -6.01 21.55 -7.12
C ILE A 601 -6.94 22.39 -6.26
N GLY A 602 -7.42 21.81 -5.16
CA GLY A 602 -8.32 22.46 -4.20
C GLY A 602 -7.75 22.50 -2.80
N ALA A 603 -8.05 23.57 -2.05
CA ALA A 603 -7.78 23.66 -0.61
C ALA A 603 -9.08 23.82 0.18
N TYR A 604 -9.13 23.26 1.39
CA TYR A 604 -10.26 23.38 2.31
C TYR A 604 -10.61 24.86 2.52
N ALA A 605 -11.80 25.29 2.06
CA ALA A 605 -12.38 26.65 2.10
C ALA A 605 -11.99 27.67 1.02
N ARG A 606 -11.10 27.37 0.07
CA ARG A 606 -10.89 28.23 -1.11
C ARG A 606 -10.67 27.38 -2.35
N SER A 607 -11.70 27.29 -3.18
CA SER A 607 -11.53 26.82 -4.54
C SER A 607 -10.93 27.94 -5.38
N VAL A 608 -9.60 28.03 -5.44
CA VAL A 608 -8.96 28.81 -6.49
C VAL A 608 -9.16 28.02 -7.78
N PRO A 609 -9.80 28.57 -8.82
CA PRO A 609 -9.79 27.93 -10.12
C PRO A 609 -8.32 27.83 -10.54
N VAL A 610 -7.79 26.62 -10.58
CA VAL A 610 -6.50 26.37 -11.23
C VAL A 610 -6.65 26.96 -12.63
N ILE A 611 -5.76 27.85 -13.03
CA ILE A 611 -5.71 28.37 -14.39
C ILE A 611 -5.50 27.14 -15.27
N THR A 612 -6.59 26.61 -15.82
CA THR A 612 -6.59 25.42 -16.67
C THR A 612 -5.78 25.77 -17.90
N ASN A 613 -4.62 25.14 -18.02
CA ASN A 613 -3.72 25.18 -19.17
C ASN A 613 -3.04 26.55 -19.40
N PRO A 614 -1.77 26.64 -19.04
CA PRO A 614 -0.81 26.62 -20.13
C PRO A 614 0.04 25.38 -20.01
N LYS A 615 0.18 24.64 -21.12
CA LYS A 615 1.38 23.84 -21.37
C LYS A 615 2.56 24.73 -20.99
N LEU A 616 3.18 24.45 -19.84
CA LEU A 616 4.27 25.24 -19.29
C LEU A 616 5.51 24.87 -20.11
N PHE A 617 5.54 25.30 -21.37
CA PHE A 617 6.78 25.37 -22.12
C PHE A 617 7.69 26.32 -21.35
N LEU A 618 8.86 25.80 -21.00
CA LEU A 618 9.94 26.49 -20.31
C LEU A 618 10.18 27.87 -20.94
N GLN A 619 9.95 28.91 -20.13
CA GLN A 619 10.20 30.33 -20.35
C GLN A 619 9.51 30.99 -21.57
N PRO A 620 8.91 32.18 -21.41
CA PRO A 620 8.79 33.06 -22.58
C PRO A 620 10.19 33.25 -23.13
N VAL A 621 10.42 32.90 -24.40
CA VAL A 621 11.61 33.36 -25.13
C VAL A 621 11.59 34.88 -24.99
N GLN A 622 12.41 35.39 -24.08
CA GLN A 622 12.70 36.81 -23.98
C GLN A 622 13.48 37.14 -25.23
N VAL A 623 12.74 37.45 -26.30
CA VAL A 623 13.33 38.08 -27.47
C VAL A 623 13.85 39.43 -26.96
N GLN A 624 15.17 39.56 -26.83
CA GLN A 624 15.81 40.82 -26.48
C GLN A 624 15.23 41.91 -27.39
N PRO A 625 14.88 43.09 -26.86
CA PRO A 625 14.39 44.19 -27.70
C PRO A 625 15.38 44.43 -28.83
N GLY A 626 14.96 44.15 -30.06
CA GLY A 626 15.78 44.42 -31.22
C GLY A 626 16.11 45.89 -31.31
N SER A 627 17.34 46.22 -31.69
CA SER A 627 17.66 47.57 -32.14
C SER A 627 17.33 47.71 -33.63
N LYS A 628 17.29 48.94 -34.13
CA LYS A 628 17.11 49.20 -35.57
C LYS A 628 18.16 48.52 -36.46
N ALA A 629 19.32 48.13 -35.90
CA ALA A 629 20.40 47.43 -36.61
C ALA A 629 20.36 45.91 -36.46
N VAL A 630 19.66 45.38 -35.45
CA VAL A 630 19.51 43.93 -35.18
C VAL A 630 18.11 43.70 -34.62
N PRO A 631 17.10 43.43 -35.48
CA PRO A 631 15.75 43.14 -35.03
C PRO A 631 15.77 41.86 -34.16
N GLY A 632 15.02 41.88 -33.05
CA GLY A 632 14.91 40.71 -32.17
C GLY A 632 14.24 39.52 -32.87
N VAL A 633 13.47 39.80 -33.94
CA VAL A 633 12.89 38.82 -34.85
C VAL A 633 13.08 39.35 -36.27
N ALA A 634 13.80 38.61 -37.11
CA ALA A 634 13.95 38.92 -38.53
C ALA A 634 13.30 37.80 -39.35
N PHE A 635 12.34 38.15 -40.20
CA PHE A 635 11.76 37.21 -41.16
C PHE A 635 12.68 37.14 -42.38
N VAL A 636 12.94 35.92 -42.88
CA VAL A 636 13.79 35.72 -44.06
C VAL A 636 13.12 36.41 -45.27
N GLY A 637 13.71 37.50 -45.73
CA GLY A 637 13.23 38.30 -46.86
C GLY A 637 12.58 39.64 -46.49
N ASP A 638 12.42 39.96 -45.21
CA ASP A 638 11.94 41.26 -44.74
C ASP A 638 13.13 42.17 -44.41
N VAL A 639 13.40 43.14 -45.29
CA VAL A 639 14.46 44.14 -45.10
C VAL A 639 13.98 45.38 -44.34
N ASP A 640 12.69 45.50 -44.01
CA ASP A 640 12.14 46.71 -43.39
C ASP A 640 10.93 46.45 -42.48
N THR A 641 11.18 46.09 -41.22
CA THR A 641 10.22 46.26 -40.11
C THR A 641 10.80 46.95 -38.88
N GLY A 642 11.35 48.14 -39.12
CA GLY A 642 10.69 49.28 -38.50
C GLY A 642 9.23 49.30 -38.97
N LEU A 643 8.32 48.79 -38.13
CA LEU A 643 6.87 48.75 -38.37
C LEU A 643 6.30 50.17 -38.51
N ALA A 644 6.32 50.72 -39.73
CA ALA A 644 5.34 51.65 -40.29
C ALA A 644 5.76 52.05 -41.72
N GLN A 645 5.01 51.57 -42.72
CA GLN A 645 4.95 52.27 -44.01
C GLN A 645 3.64 53.06 -44.06
N VAL A 646 3.75 54.38 -44.13
CA VAL A 646 2.61 55.27 -44.30
C VAL A 646 2.15 55.17 -45.76
N GLY A 647 1.01 54.52 -46.00
CA GLY A 647 0.28 54.59 -47.27
C GLY A 647 0.01 53.29 -48.03
N GLY A 648 0.45 52.12 -47.53
CA GLY A 648 0.18 50.82 -48.15
C GLY A 648 -0.64 49.88 -47.25
N VAL A 649 -1.57 49.11 -47.83
CA VAL A 649 -2.32 48.08 -47.10
C VAL A 649 -1.40 46.88 -46.88
N ASN A 650 -0.80 46.78 -45.70
CA ASN A 650 -0.06 45.58 -45.30
C ASN A 650 -1.05 44.48 -44.92
N THR A 651 -1.25 43.49 -45.78
CA THR A 651 -1.85 42.22 -45.36
C THR A 651 -0.80 41.39 -44.65
N ALA A 652 -0.81 41.44 -43.32
CA ALA A 652 -0.06 40.50 -42.49
C ALA A 652 -0.59 39.09 -42.73
N SER A 653 0.15 38.25 -43.46
CA SER A 653 -0.13 36.80 -43.51
C SER A 653 0.77 36.10 -42.51
N ILE A 654 0.17 35.61 -41.43
CA ILE A 654 0.83 34.63 -40.56
C ILE A 654 0.64 33.28 -41.22
N ILE A 655 1.71 32.72 -41.80
CA ILE A 655 1.71 31.34 -42.28
C ILE A 655 1.97 30.45 -41.07
N THR A 656 0.90 30.00 -40.38
CA THR A 656 1.02 28.92 -39.40
C THR A 656 1.00 27.59 -40.15
N GLY A 657 2.19 27.09 -40.48
CA GLY A 657 2.39 25.70 -40.90
C GLY A 657 2.28 24.76 -39.70
N GLY A 658 1.09 24.64 -39.12
CA GLY A 658 0.84 23.82 -37.93
C GLY A 658 -0.48 24.21 -37.25
N THR A 659 -1.15 23.23 -36.64
CA THR A 659 -2.41 23.36 -35.90
C THR A 659 -2.23 24.21 -34.64
N GLU A 660 -2.09 25.52 -34.81
CA GLU A 660 -2.03 26.50 -33.73
C GLU A 660 -3.30 27.36 -33.75
N SER A 661 -3.88 27.59 -32.57
CA SER A 661 -5.06 28.44 -32.40
C SER A 661 -4.66 29.74 -31.72
N ILE A 662 -4.96 30.86 -32.38
CA ILE A 662 -4.76 32.22 -31.85
C ILE A 662 -6.04 32.64 -31.10
N ARG A 663 -5.94 33.00 -29.82
CA ARG A 663 -7.00 33.73 -29.11
C ARG A 663 -6.63 35.20 -29.00
N CYS A 664 -7.38 36.07 -29.68
CA CYS A 664 -7.33 37.51 -29.44
C CYS A 664 -8.33 37.88 -28.34
N ALA A 665 -7.86 38.54 -27.27
CA ALA A 665 -8.71 39.14 -26.26
C ALA A 665 -8.97 40.61 -26.61
N GLY A 666 -10.11 40.89 -27.22
CA GLY A 666 -10.57 42.23 -27.57
C GLY A 666 -11.89 42.16 -28.32
N THR A 667 -12.85 43.02 -27.94
CA THR A 667 -14.20 43.04 -28.52
C THR A 667 -14.16 43.41 -30.00
N SER A 668 -14.79 42.55 -30.82
CA SER A 668 -15.06 42.63 -32.27
C SER A 668 -13.91 42.26 -33.23
N ILE A 669 -14.06 41.10 -33.88
CA ILE A 669 -13.43 40.77 -35.16
C ILE A 669 -14.57 40.45 -36.13
N THR A 670 -14.73 41.31 -37.14
CA THR A 670 -15.71 41.16 -38.21
C THR A 670 -15.05 40.39 -39.36
N SER A 671 -15.40 39.12 -39.52
CA SER A 671 -15.13 38.22 -40.66
C SER A 671 -13.70 38.11 -41.20
N TYR A 672 -13.12 36.89 -41.15
CA TYR A 672 -11.95 36.53 -41.95
C TYR A 672 -12.30 35.37 -42.89
N ALA A 673 -12.10 35.56 -44.19
CA ALA A 673 -12.18 34.52 -45.20
C ALA A 673 -10.79 33.89 -45.37
N VAL A 674 -10.67 32.60 -45.07
CA VAL A 674 -9.41 31.86 -45.24
C VAL A 674 -9.41 31.19 -46.62
N THR A 675 -8.56 31.70 -47.51
CA THR A 675 -8.23 31.05 -48.79
C THR A 675 -6.90 30.35 -48.62
N THR A 676 -6.89 29.03 -48.42
CA THR A 676 -5.66 28.24 -48.44
C THR A 676 -5.52 27.52 -49.77
N GLN A 677 -4.51 27.89 -50.55
CA GLN A 677 -3.98 27.09 -51.65
C GLN A 677 -3.06 26.01 -51.06
N LEU A 678 -3.47 24.74 -51.14
CA LEU A 678 -2.56 23.59 -51.10
C LEU A 678 -2.95 22.66 -52.23
N GLY A 679 -1.96 22.36 -53.09
CA GLY A 679 -2.10 21.42 -54.20
C GLY A 679 -2.22 19.99 -53.69
N GLY A 680 -3.24 19.29 -54.16
CA GLY A 680 -3.54 17.90 -53.81
C GLY A 680 -5.04 17.72 -53.61
N TYR A 681 -5.71 17.27 -54.66
CA TYR A 681 -7.14 16.95 -54.76
C TYR A 681 -7.86 16.69 -53.42
N VAL A 682 -8.70 17.64 -53.00
CA VAL A 682 -9.92 17.34 -52.23
C VAL A 682 -11.07 18.03 -52.96
N ALA A 683 -11.94 17.22 -53.54
CA ALA A 683 -13.16 17.69 -54.18
C ALA A 683 -14.09 18.28 -53.12
N ILE A 684 -14.35 19.59 -53.20
CA ILE A 684 -15.54 20.18 -52.57
C ILE A 684 -16.72 19.82 -53.46
N GLY A 685 -17.25 18.62 -53.25
CA GLY A 685 -18.61 18.30 -53.64
C GLY A 685 -19.55 19.00 -52.65
N THR A 686 -20.24 20.04 -53.11
CA THR A 686 -21.46 20.49 -52.44
C THR A 686 -22.53 19.42 -52.65
N SER A 687 -22.51 18.37 -51.83
CA SER A 687 -23.68 17.53 -51.60
C SER A 687 -24.28 17.92 -50.25
N SER A 688 -25.52 18.38 -50.33
CA SER A 688 -26.47 18.40 -49.23
C SER A 688 -26.34 17.15 -48.35
N ASN A 689 -26.33 17.38 -47.03
CA ASN A 689 -26.46 16.41 -45.93
C ASN A 689 -25.13 15.84 -45.41
N SER A 690 -24.49 16.59 -44.51
CA SER A 690 -23.68 16.04 -43.41
C SER A 690 -23.61 17.10 -42.31
N TYR A 691 -24.08 16.76 -41.11
CA TYR A 691 -24.05 17.63 -39.94
C TYR A 691 -22.65 17.62 -39.33
N ASP A 692 -21.93 18.74 -39.36
CA ASP A 692 -20.76 18.94 -38.49
C ASP A 692 -21.23 18.98 -37.04
N THR A 693 -20.84 17.96 -36.27
CA THR A 693 -21.13 17.89 -34.83
C THR A 693 -20.12 18.76 -34.09
N LEU A 694 -20.48 20.02 -33.84
CA LEU A 694 -19.72 20.90 -32.95
C LEU A 694 -20.02 20.54 -31.50
N LEU A 695 -19.15 19.73 -30.89
CA LEU A 695 -19.19 19.44 -29.45
C LEU A 695 -18.69 20.67 -28.66
N LEU A 696 -19.61 21.56 -28.27
CA LEU A 696 -19.31 22.64 -27.34
C LEU A 696 -19.44 22.13 -25.89
N ARG A 697 -18.29 22.03 -25.19
CA ARG A 697 -18.29 21.99 -23.72
C ARG A 697 -18.71 23.38 -23.21
N ASN A 698 -19.76 23.42 -22.39
CA ASN A 698 -20.28 24.63 -21.79
C ASN A 698 -19.65 24.81 -20.40
N ASP A 699 -18.80 25.83 -20.27
CA ASP A 699 -18.13 26.20 -19.02
C ASP A 699 -19.10 26.99 -18.12
N ALA A 700 -20.11 26.31 -17.55
CA ALA A 700 -20.92 26.85 -16.45
C ALA A 700 -21.68 25.74 -15.69
N THR A 701 -21.08 25.30 -14.58
CA THR A 701 -21.69 25.00 -13.26
C THR A 701 -22.98 24.16 -13.09
N ARG A 702 -23.46 23.34 -14.05
CA ARG A 702 -24.42 22.24 -13.75
C ARG A 702 -24.24 21.03 -14.68
N HIS A 703 -23.74 19.92 -14.14
CA HIS A 703 -23.54 18.67 -14.89
C HIS A 703 -24.88 17.94 -15.08
N LEU A 704 -25.30 17.75 -16.34
CA LEU A 704 -26.26 16.72 -16.72
C LEU A 704 -25.45 15.44 -17.01
N ASN A 705 -25.43 14.48 -16.07
CA ASN A 705 -24.80 13.18 -16.29
C ASN A 705 -25.70 12.33 -17.20
N LEU A 706 -25.32 12.19 -18.47
CA LEU A 706 -25.85 11.16 -19.37
C LEU A 706 -24.84 10.01 -19.39
N THR A 707 -25.09 8.98 -18.58
CA THR A 707 -24.34 7.73 -18.63
C THR A 707 -24.59 7.09 -20.00
N THR A 708 -23.53 6.84 -20.76
CA THR A 708 -23.58 6.26 -22.10
C THR A 708 -24.27 4.89 -22.06
N ILE A 709 -25.43 4.77 -22.70
CA ILE A 709 -26.04 3.49 -23.09
C ILE A 709 -25.34 3.10 -24.40
N SER A 710 -24.30 2.26 -24.33
CA SER A 710 -23.51 1.85 -25.50
C SER A 710 -24.08 0.65 -26.26
N ASP A 711 -25.17 0.03 -25.80
CA ASP A 711 -25.50 -1.35 -26.22
C ASP A 711 -26.69 -1.47 -27.20
N ILE A 712 -27.07 -0.38 -27.89
CA ILE A 712 -28.08 -0.45 -28.96
C ILE A 712 -27.41 -0.12 -30.30
N ALA A 713 -27.10 -1.16 -31.09
CA ALA A 713 -26.53 -1.03 -32.41
C ALA A 713 -27.47 -0.24 -33.34
N GLY A 714 -27.01 0.90 -33.87
CA GLY A 714 -27.69 1.67 -34.91
C GLY A 714 -28.43 2.94 -34.47
N MET A 715 -28.30 3.38 -33.20
CA MET A 715 -28.88 4.65 -32.74
C MET A 715 -27.81 5.57 -32.15
N SER A 716 -27.64 6.77 -32.73
CA SER A 716 -26.82 7.84 -32.15
C SER A 716 -27.73 8.90 -31.52
N PRO A 717 -27.72 9.11 -30.20
CA PRO A 717 -28.44 10.21 -29.58
C PRO A 717 -27.69 11.52 -29.85
N THR A 718 -28.30 12.43 -30.61
CA THR A 718 -27.72 13.77 -30.85
C THR A 718 -28.45 14.80 -29.98
N VAL A 719 -27.71 15.45 -29.06
CA VAL A 719 -28.21 16.62 -28.33
C VAL A 719 -27.95 17.85 -29.18
N LEU A 720 -28.99 18.39 -29.80
CA LEU A 720 -28.88 19.61 -30.61
C LEU A 720 -29.30 20.81 -29.76
N ALA A 721 -28.32 21.54 -29.20
CA ALA A 721 -28.60 22.84 -28.59
C ALA A 721 -28.89 23.86 -29.71
N VAL A 722 -30.14 24.33 -29.83
CA VAL A 722 -30.54 25.22 -30.91
C VAL A 722 -30.18 26.68 -30.58
N ARG A 723 -29.38 27.29 -31.48
CA ARG A 723 -29.06 28.73 -31.69
C ARG A 723 -29.10 29.68 -30.48
N ARG A 724 -27.91 30.18 -30.09
CA ARG A 724 -27.76 31.52 -29.47
C ARG A 724 -28.17 32.61 -30.48
N ARG A 725 -29.24 33.36 -30.20
CA ARG A 725 -29.32 34.77 -30.62
C ARG A 725 -28.44 35.62 -29.70
N ALA A 726 -28.06 36.80 -30.17
CA ALA A 726 -27.18 37.74 -29.46
C ALA A 726 -27.58 37.91 -27.99
N THR A 727 -26.57 37.98 -27.11
CA THR A 727 -26.73 38.23 -25.66
C THR A 727 -27.67 39.41 -25.40
N GLY A 728 -28.81 39.17 -24.74
CA GLY A 728 -29.69 40.23 -24.21
C GLY A 728 -31.20 40.12 -24.48
N THR A 729 -31.70 39.17 -25.30
CA THR A 729 -33.16 39.04 -25.55
C THR A 729 -33.80 37.89 -24.77
N VAL A 730 -34.96 38.15 -24.14
CA VAL A 730 -35.79 37.18 -23.40
C VAL A 730 -36.36 36.11 -24.34
N VAL A 731 -36.44 34.85 -23.89
CA VAL A 731 -37.02 33.72 -24.65
C VAL A 731 -38.47 34.02 -25.03
N GLN A 732 -38.84 33.80 -26.30
CA GLN A 732 -40.16 34.11 -26.85
C GLN A 732 -41.00 32.86 -27.08
N SER A 733 -42.31 33.02 -27.24
CA SER A 733 -43.21 31.93 -27.63
C SER A 733 -42.76 31.33 -28.97
N GLY A 734 -42.61 30.01 -29.02
CA GLY A 734 -42.16 29.25 -30.19
C GLY A 734 -40.69 28.84 -30.14
N ASP A 735 -39.89 29.38 -29.20
CA ASP A 735 -38.48 29.01 -29.08
C ASP A 735 -38.33 27.59 -28.54
N THR A 736 -37.50 26.77 -29.20
CA THR A 736 -37.13 25.44 -28.71
C THR A 736 -35.99 25.57 -27.71
N ILE A 737 -36.27 25.28 -26.44
CA ILE A 737 -35.30 25.37 -25.34
C ILE A 737 -34.35 24.17 -25.38
N PHE A 738 -34.89 22.99 -25.68
CA PHE A 738 -34.14 21.74 -25.67
C PHE A 738 -34.71 20.75 -26.69
N LYS A 739 -33.83 19.99 -27.36
CA LYS A 739 -34.20 19.01 -28.37
C LYS A 739 -33.29 17.76 -28.29
N LEU A 740 -33.91 16.59 -28.17
CA LEU A 740 -33.29 15.28 -28.33
C LEU A 740 -33.84 14.61 -29.59
N GLN A 741 -32.95 14.07 -30.42
CA GLN A 741 -33.33 13.33 -31.62
C GLN A 741 -32.66 11.96 -31.61
N ALA A 742 -33.46 10.94 -31.89
CA ALA A 742 -32.99 9.62 -32.25
C ALA A 742 -32.89 9.53 -33.78
N LEU A 743 -31.68 9.28 -34.27
CA LEU A 743 -31.41 9.08 -35.69
C LEU A 743 -31.23 7.59 -35.96
N ALA A 744 -31.81 7.10 -37.05
CA ALA A 744 -31.51 5.79 -37.61
C ALA A 744 -31.03 5.98 -39.03
N SER A 745 -29.93 5.32 -39.40
CA SER A 745 -29.43 5.36 -40.77
C SER A 745 -30.06 4.25 -41.61
N ASN A 746 -30.61 4.57 -42.78
CA ASN A 746 -31.04 3.56 -43.75
C ASN A 746 -29.91 3.15 -44.72
N GLY A 747 -28.67 3.53 -44.41
CA GLY A 747 -27.49 3.29 -45.25
C GLY A 747 -27.23 4.34 -46.32
N THR A 748 -28.16 5.30 -46.54
CA THR A 748 -27.98 6.41 -47.49
C THR A 748 -28.29 7.79 -46.89
N SER A 749 -29.06 7.84 -45.81
CA SER A 749 -29.37 9.07 -45.07
C SER A 749 -29.73 8.75 -43.62
N ASP A 750 -29.45 9.68 -42.71
CA ASP A 750 -29.91 9.61 -41.34
C ASP A 750 -31.35 10.14 -41.24
N LEU A 751 -32.28 9.25 -40.85
CA LEU A 751 -33.69 9.55 -40.65
C LEU A 751 -33.96 9.81 -39.17
N ILE A 752 -34.73 10.86 -38.86
CA ILE A 752 -35.19 11.14 -37.49
C ILE A 752 -36.33 10.17 -37.17
N VAL A 753 -36.02 9.09 -36.44
CA VAL A 753 -37.02 8.10 -36.06
C VAL A 753 -37.80 8.50 -34.81
N GLY A 754 -37.25 9.38 -33.98
CA GLY A 754 -37.93 9.94 -32.82
C GLY A 754 -37.36 11.28 -32.38
N GLN A 755 -38.21 12.15 -31.84
CA GLN A 755 -37.83 13.47 -31.36
C GLN A 755 -38.59 13.83 -30.07
N ILE A 756 -37.85 14.36 -29.10
CA ILE A 756 -38.38 15.02 -27.91
C ILE A 756 -37.95 16.48 -27.96
N SER A 757 -38.88 17.42 -27.81
CA SER A 757 -38.57 18.85 -27.81
C SER A 757 -39.33 19.58 -26.71
N VAL A 758 -38.63 20.49 -26.02
CA VAL A 758 -39.23 21.44 -25.09
C VAL A 758 -39.32 22.78 -25.78
N ILE A 759 -40.54 23.28 -25.96
CA ILE A 759 -40.81 24.54 -26.65
C ILE A 759 -41.47 25.50 -25.66
N GLN A 760 -41.02 26.76 -25.65
CA GLN A 760 -41.66 27.80 -24.87
C GLN A 760 -42.98 28.18 -25.53
N THR A 761 -44.09 28.14 -24.79
CA THR A 761 -45.40 28.55 -25.29
C THR A 761 -45.97 29.66 -24.41
N GLY A 762 -46.09 30.89 -24.94
CA GLY A 762 -46.67 32.01 -24.21
C GLY A 762 -45.92 33.34 -24.36
N VAL A 763 -46.64 34.44 -24.12
CA VAL A 763 -46.12 35.82 -24.22
C VAL A 763 -45.09 36.05 -23.11
N ALA A 764 -43.96 36.66 -23.45
CA ALA A 764 -42.87 36.92 -22.50
C ALA A 764 -43.35 37.79 -21.31
N GLY A 765 -43.18 37.30 -20.08
CA GLY A 765 -43.41 38.08 -18.85
C GLY A 765 -44.34 37.49 -17.78
N ALA A 766 -45.00 36.35 -18.01
CA ALA A 766 -45.79 35.64 -17.00
C ALA A 766 -45.29 34.19 -16.82
N ASN A 767 -45.45 33.62 -15.60
CA ASN A 767 -45.04 32.25 -15.22
C ASN A 767 -45.25 31.26 -16.38
N VAL A 768 -44.14 30.81 -16.96
CA VAL A 768 -44.09 30.34 -18.35
C VAL A 768 -44.62 28.90 -18.46
N PRO A 769 -45.66 28.66 -19.28
CA PRO A 769 -46.07 27.32 -19.66
C PRO A 769 -45.12 26.74 -20.72
N GLY A 770 -44.42 25.65 -20.39
CA GLY A 770 -43.64 24.87 -21.36
C GLY A 770 -44.50 23.78 -22.00
N ALA A 771 -44.27 23.52 -23.29
CA ALA A 771 -44.81 22.34 -23.96
C ALA A 771 -43.71 21.30 -24.16
N ILE A 772 -43.99 20.04 -23.81
CA ILE A 772 -43.17 18.90 -24.24
C ILE A 772 -43.85 18.31 -25.47
N VAL A 773 -43.10 18.26 -26.56
CA VAL A 773 -43.52 17.66 -27.84
C VAL A 773 -42.76 16.36 -28.02
N LEU A 774 -43.52 15.26 -28.11
CA LEU A 774 -43.03 13.94 -28.51
C LEU A 774 -43.48 13.71 -29.95
N ALA A 775 -42.54 13.44 -30.84
CA ALA A 775 -42.84 13.19 -32.25
C ALA A 775 -42.13 11.93 -32.72
N ALA A 776 -42.86 11.06 -33.42
CA ALA A 776 -42.32 9.89 -34.11
C ALA A 776 -42.61 9.99 -35.60
N GLN A 777 -41.61 9.70 -36.44
CA GLN A 777 -41.79 9.68 -37.89
C GLN A 777 -41.98 8.23 -38.35
N PRO A 778 -43.05 7.91 -39.10
CA PRO A 778 -43.15 6.63 -39.78
C PRO A 778 -42.02 6.52 -40.83
N ALA A 779 -41.50 5.32 -41.04
CA ALA A 779 -40.41 5.05 -42.00
C ALA A 779 -40.70 5.51 -43.45
N SER A 780 -41.96 5.81 -43.78
CA SER A 780 -42.42 6.28 -45.10
C SER A 780 -42.28 7.78 -45.35
N GLY A 781 -41.76 8.58 -44.40
CA GLY A 781 -41.47 10.00 -44.62
C GLY A 781 -42.68 10.96 -44.58
N SER A 782 -43.86 10.53 -44.15
CA SER A 782 -45.04 11.39 -43.99
C SER A 782 -44.97 12.27 -42.72
N THR A 783 -45.92 13.22 -42.59
CA THR A 783 -46.00 14.20 -41.50
C THR A 783 -45.99 13.54 -40.11
N PHE A 784 -45.23 14.14 -39.17
CA PHE A 784 -45.08 13.65 -37.81
C PHE A 784 -46.44 13.50 -37.10
N ALA A 785 -46.69 12.33 -36.52
CA ALA A 785 -47.67 12.23 -35.44
C ALA A 785 -47.03 12.90 -34.22
N GLN A 786 -47.54 14.08 -33.84
CA GLN A 786 -47.06 14.82 -32.68
C GLN A 786 -48.00 14.64 -31.51
N GLU A 787 -47.44 14.22 -30.40
CA GLU A 787 -48.11 14.18 -29.12
C GLU A 787 -47.59 15.35 -28.29
N VAL A 788 -48.47 16.31 -28.01
CA VAL A 788 -48.12 17.56 -27.32
C VAL A 788 -48.76 17.55 -25.94
N VAL A 789 -47.92 17.64 -24.92
CA VAL A 789 -48.33 17.87 -23.53
C VAL A 789 -47.99 19.31 -23.17
N ARG A 790 -49.00 20.12 -22.83
CA ARG A 790 -48.83 21.51 -22.41
C ARG A 790 -49.14 21.65 -20.94
N ALA A 791 -48.23 22.25 -20.17
CA ALA A 791 -48.65 22.96 -18.97
C ALA A 791 -49.27 24.28 -19.42
N ASN A 792 -50.39 24.71 -18.84
CA ASN A 792 -51.03 25.99 -19.10
C ASN A 792 -50.75 26.95 -17.94
N GLY A 793 -50.91 28.26 -18.16
CA GLY A 793 -50.67 29.29 -17.15
C GLY A 793 -51.61 29.23 -15.93
N ASP A 794 -52.66 28.42 -16.00
CA ASP A 794 -53.62 28.12 -14.92
C ASP A 794 -53.28 26.83 -14.15
N TYR A 795 -52.06 26.31 -14.33
CA TYR A 795 -51.54 25.08 -13.72
C TYR A 795 -52.21 23.78 -14.21
N THR A 796 -53.01 23.83 -15.28
CA THR A 796 -53.54 22.61 -15.92
C THR A 796 -52.51 21.99 -16.86
N ILE A 797 -52.53 20.66 -16.99
CA ILE A 797 -51.76 19.93 -18.03
C ILE A 797 -52.74 19.35 -19.03
N THR A 798 -52.65 19.78 -20.29
CA THR A 798 -53.51 19.34 -21.40
C THR A 798 -52.75 18.52 -22.43
N HIS A 799 -53.47 17.63 -23.10
CA HIS A 799 -52.95 16.71 -24.10
C HIS A 799 -53.82 16.72 -25.37
N ARG A 800 -53.18 16.48 -26.53
CA ARG A 800 -53.80 16.52 -27.88
C ARG A 800 -54.47 17.84 -28.21
N GLY A 801 -53.67 18.89 -28.36
CA GLY A 801 -54.15 20.16 -28.92
C GLY A 801 -55.24 20.84 -28.10
N ASN A 802 -55.12 20.80 -26.77
CA ASN A 802 -56.04 21.39 -25.78
C ASN A 802 -57.41 20.69 -25.63
N VAL A 803 -57.61 19.47 -26.13
CA VAL A 803 -58.93 18.80 -26.05
C VAL A 803 -59.10 17.98 -24.76
N GLN A 804 -58.04 17.42 -24.19
CA GLN A 804 -58.13 16.58 -23.00
C GLN A 804 -57.26 17.15 -21.86
N THR A 805 -57.89 17.54 -20.76
CA THR A 805 -57.16 17.97 -19.55
C THR A 805 -56.78 16.74 -18.74
N ILE A 806 -55.48 16.48 -18.60
CA ILE A 806 -54.94 15.36 -17.82
C ILE A 806 -54.86 15.75 -16.34
N ILE A 807 -54.45 16.99 -16.06
CA ILE A 807 -54.33 17.53 -14.71
C ILE A 807 -55.06 18.88 -14.69
N ASN A 808 -56.08 19.02 -13.85
CA ASN A 808 -56.78 20.29 -13.60
C ASN A 808 -56.61 20.75 -12.15
N ALA A 809 -57.20 21.89 -11.78
CA ALA A 809 -57.14 22.43 -10.42
C ALA A 809 -57.72 21.48 -9.33
N ASN A 810 -58.46 20.44 -9.74
CA ASN A 810 -59.02 19.42 -8.86
C ASN A 810 -58.25 18.08 -8.93
N SER A 811 -57.21 17.97 -9.75
CA SER A 811 -56.37 16.79 -9.84
C SER A 811 -55.35 16.76 -8.70
N LEU A 812 -55.32 15.67 -7.94
CA LEU A 812 -54.42 15.48 -6.79
C LEU A 812 -52.92 15.44 -7.12
N HIS A 813 -52.57 15.39 -8.40
CA HIS A 813 -51.18 15.43 -8.88
C HIS A 813 -50.60 16.85 -9.03
N VAL A 814 -51.39 17.90 -8.76
CA VAL A 814 -50.84 19.26 -8.63
C VAL A 814 -50.18 19.38 -7.26
N LEU A 815 -48.96 19.93 -7.23
CA LEU A 815 -48.12 20.26 -6.07
C LEU A 815 -48.77 21.25 -5.08
N ARG A 816 -50.05 21.09 -4.74
CA ARG A 816 -50.69 21.80 -3.63
C ARG A 816 -50.20 21.17 -2.33
N SER A 817 -49.57 21.99 -1.50
CA SER A 817 -49.31 21.60 -0.14
C SER A 817 -50.61 21.73 0.65
N TYR A 818 -51.07 20.62 1.24
CA TYR A 818 -52.19 20.61 2.18
C TYR A 818 -51.66 20.92 3.58
N THR A 819 -52.53 21.35 4.48
CA THR A 819 -52.35 21.10 5.92
C THR A 819 -53.10 19.83 6.29
N LEU A 820 -52.72 19.15 7.39
CA LEU A 820 -53.40 17.93 7.85
C LEU A 820 -54.93 18.12 7.95
N SER A 821 -55.37 19.27 8.44
CA SER A 821 -56.79 19.64 8.57
C SER A 821 -57.52 19.91 7.25
N THR A 822 -56.78 20.10 6.16
CA THR A 822 -57.35 20.41 4.83
C THR A 822 -57.18 19.26 3.84
N LEU A 823 -56.68 18.11 4.29
CA LEU A 823 -56.59 16.93 3.44
C LEU A 823 -58.00 16.54 2.96
N PRO A 824 -58.16 16.22 1.66
CA PRO A 824 -59.46 15.79 1.16
C PRO A 824 -59.83 14.41 1.73
N ASN A 825 -61.10 14.03 1.69
CA ASN A 825 -61.55 12.74 2.22
C ASN A 825 -60.74 11.56 1.64
N ALA A 826 -60.12 10.75 2.51
CA ALA A 826 -59.27 9.63 2.12
C ALA A 826 -60.02 8.57 1.28
N ALA A 827 -61.30 8.31 1.58
CA ALA A 827 -62.10 7.30 0.90
C ALA A 827 -62.41 7.64 -0.56
N ALA A 828 -62.57 8.93 -0.88
CA ALA A 828 -62.73 9.38 -2.25
C ALA A 828 -61.42 9.33 -3.05
N ASN A 829 -60.28 9.12 -2.37
CA ASN A 829 -58.95 9.27 -2.93
C ASN A 829 -58.04 8.10 -2.53
N ALA A 830 -58.56 6.87 -2.59
CA ALA A 830 -57.77 5.68 -2.25
C ALA A 830 -56.48 5.60 -3.09
N TRP A 831 -55.35 5.36 -2.42
CA TRP A 831 -53.99 5.29 -3.00
C TRP A 831 -53.40 6.61 -3.49
N ALA A 832 -54.03 7.74 -3.20
CA ALA A 832 -53.46 9.05 -3.52
C ALA A 832 -52.32 9.42 -2.57
N VAL A 833 -51.35 10.21 -3.05
CA VAL A 833 -50.25 10.79 -2.27
C VAL A 833 -50.43 12.30 -2.21
N ALA A 834 -50.29 12.91 -1.04
CA ALA A 834 -50.40 14.35 -0.82
C ALA A 834 -49.21 14.89 -0.01
N ALA A 835 -48.71 16.07 -0.36
CA ALA A 835 -47.70 16.77 0.43
C ALA A 835 -48.38 17.63 1.51
N VAL A 836 -47.85 17.61 2.73
CA VAL A 836 -48.43 18.32 3.89
C VAL A 836 -47.43 19.32 4.47
N SER A 837 -47.76 20.61 4.43
CA SER A 837 -46.89 21.72 4.87
C SER A 837 -46.65 21.77 6.37
N ASN A 838 -47.58 21.25 7.17
CA ASN A 838 -47.52 21.27 8.62
C ASN A 838 -47.35 19.87 9.24
N GLY A 839 -46.72 18.94 8.53
CA GLY A 839 -46.45 17.59 9.05
C GLY A 839 -45.66 17.65 10.36
N ALA A 840 -46.25 17.15 11.46
CA ALA A 840 -45.55 16.99 12.72
C ALA A 840 -44.42 15.96 12.56
N GLY A 841 -43.29 16.13 13.25
CA GLY A 841 -42.19 15.17 13.21
C GLY A 841 -41.35 15.14 11.93
N GLY A 842 -41.56 16.09 11.01
CA GLY A 842 -40.75 16.18 9.78
C GLY A 842 -41.22 15.26 8.65
N HIS A 843 -42.49 14.83 8.65
CA HIS A 843 -43.08 14.03 7.57
C HIS A 843 -43.78 14.94 6.54
N PRO A 844 -43.15 15.26 5.39
CA PRO A 844 -43.74 16.19 4.41
C PRO A 844 -44.81 15.55 3.53
N GLN A 845 -45.09 14.25 3.66
CA GLN A 845 -45.95 13.50 2.73
C GLN A 845 -46.82 12.47 3.45
N VAL A 846 -48.04 12.30 2.93
CA VAL A 846 -49.01 11.28 3.36
C VAL A 846 -49.59 10.53 2.15
N THR A 847 -50.03 9.29 2.36
CA THR A 847 -50.67 8.42 1.37
C THR A 847 -52.02 7.94 1.91
N SER A 848 -53.08 8.04 1.10
CA SER A 848 -54.40 7.53 1.47
C SER A 848 -54.47 6.02 1.22
N ASN A 849 -54.97 5.26 2.18
CA ASN A 849 -55.30 3.84 1.99
C ASN A 849 -56.79 3.60 1.65
N GLY A 850 -57.54 4.67 1.36
CA GLY A 850 -58.99 4.61 1.13
C GLY A 850 -59.83 4.66 2.41
N ALA A 851 -59.22 4.68 3.59
CA ALA A 851 -59.91 4.93 4.87
C ALA A 851 -59.32 6.14 5.60
N ASN A 852 -57.98 6.23 5.67
CA ASN A 852 -57.24 7.31 6.33
C ASN A 852 -56.07 7.79 5.46
N TRP A 853 -55.53 8.96 5.78
CA TRP A 853 -54.22 9.40 5.30
C TRP A 853 -53.13 8.90 6.25
N LEU A 854 -52.09 8.28 5.71
CA LEU A 854 -50.99 7.69 6.47
C LEU A 854 -49.68 8.38 6.11
N TYR A 855 -48.81 8.65 7.08
CA TYR A 855 -47.41 8.96 6.81
C TYR A 855 -46.68 7.74 6.23
N LEU A 856 -45.49 7.96 5.65
CA LEU A 856 -44.71 6.90 5.00
C LEU A 856 -44.25 5.79 5.96
N ASP A 857 -44.21 6.07 7.26
CA ASP A 857 -43.93 5.09 8.31
C ASP A 857 -45.18 4.30 8.76
N GLY A 858 -46.34 4.57 8.14
CA GLY A 858 -47.62 3.92 8.40
C GLY A 858 -48.46 4.58 9.50
N VAL A 859 -47.98 5.65 10.14
CA VAL A 859 -48.73 6.35 11.19
C VAL A 859 -49.90 7.14 10.57
N VAL A 860 -51.08 7.08 11.20
CA VAL A 860 -52.27 7.81 10.72
C VAL A 860 -52.07 9.32 10.91
N ALA A 861 -52.17 10.06 9.82
CA ALA A 861 -51.99 11.50 9.76
C ALA A 861 -53.31 12.27 9.88
N ALA A 862 -54.37 11.78 9.23
CA ALA A 862 -55.73 12.37 9.26
C ALA A 862 -56.81 11.35 8.86
#